data_AF-A0A7D8BCU9-F1
#
_entry.id   AF-A0A7D8BCU9-F1
#
_cell.length_a   1.000
_cell.length_b   1.000
_cell.length_c   1.000
_cell.angle_alpha   90.00
_cell.angle_beta   90.00
_cell.angle_gamma   90.00
#
_symmetry.space_group_name_H-M   'P 1'
#
loop_
_entity.id
_entity.type
_entity.pdbx_description
1 polymer ?
#
loop_
_entity_poly.entity_id
_entity_poly.type
_entity_poly.pdbx_seq_one_letter_code
_entity_poly.pdbx_strand_id
1 'polypeptide(L)'
;MAESLTRRRFMGSAAVAALGLPVVLRSGYPVFAAGESAKYVPPVSPREMLNFNIDWKFIREDVDGAEAVAFDDAKWTTVSTPHTWNDVDSFRTIISHGGGDRGTYKGIGWYRKHFVLPQEMSGKRIYLEFEGMRQAGDIYLNGKAIGLYENGITAYGLDITDAAMIGAENVLAVKVDNRTTYHERATDTAFEWNANDFNPDFGGINRHVWLHVMGPVHQTLPLYYGLQTEGIYIHVDNFAIAKKTADITVESQVRNGLKDRATVGLTVVIVDKDGEVAAQFDGDPVDMVAGEKTTIQAAGGLKGARWWSVNDPHLYEVYTILKVDGKVVDCERTTTGFRKAEFKGGVGTGGVHINDEFVYLKGFAQRSSDEWAGLGQAYPDWMHDFTARMIRECHGNYIRWMHVSPQKVDADTMARWGIVQVCPAGDKERDATGRQWDQRVEVMRISMIYYRNNPSILFWEAGNTVVTVEHMQQMVELRKQWDPEGGRVIGVRGNGDDPANTAITPVAEYYGVMIGQDPRTDALQGEDAIFRGYSAARRDRAPLIETEDFRDEGARRFWDPYSPPYYGFKKGPDDTYQYDSENFALAGVKRYWEYWENRISNTDPAHSKWSGYASIYFTDEDADGRQDSSEVARVSGKVDAVRLPKQIYYAHRVMQSETPDLHVLGHWSYPLMQPDGKPTVKTIYVIANHVDQVELLLNGKSLGVSKTPESGYIYSFANVAFAPGTLKAIGTSHGKIVAEQTLTTVGAAAKIRLTPIVGPKGLQADGADVLLIDVEVVDAKGERVPTDDARVDFTCTGPATWRGGYNSGKVDSTNNLYLNTELGINRVAVRSGITPGVITVTASRKGLQSATVSVTSKEVAFSKGLSTAMPQRLPI
;
A
#
# COMPACT_ATOMS: atom_id res chain seq x y z
N MET A 1 30.19 29.74 32.05
CA MET A 1 30.85 29.04 33.17
C MET A 1 29.76 28.49 34.07
N ALA A 2 29.76 27.16 34.24
CA ALA A 2 29.15 26.36 35.32
C ALA A 2 27.64 26.54 35.59
N GLU A 3 26.81 25.54 35.82
CA GLU A 3 26.87 24.07 35.78
C GLU A 3 25.42 23.61 35.99
N SER A 4 25.08 22.46 35.42
CA SER A 4 23.79 21.77 35.59
C SER A 4 23.51 21.39 37.04
N LEU A 5 22.23 21.22 37.42
CA LEU A 5 21.84 20.13 38.33
C LEU A 5 20.37 19.72 38.14
N THR A 6 20.22 18.44 37.83
CA THR A 6 19.01 17.70 37.46
C THR A 6 18.20 17.17 38.64
N ARG A 7 16.92 16.91 38.38
CA ARG A 7 15.98 16.08 39.16
C ARG A 7 16.57 14.69 39.50
N ARG A 8 16.36 14.21 40.74
CA ARG A 8 15.76 12.87 41.01
C ARG A 8 15.61 12.53 42.50
N ARG A 9 14.47 11.85 42.77
CA ARG A 9 14.22 10.80 43.79
C ARG A 9 14.02 11.21 45.26
N PHE A 10 13.19 10.56 46.07
CA PHE A 10 12.17 9.49 45.92
C PHE A 10 11.53 9.31 47.32
N MET A 11 10.23 8.95 47.35
CA MET A 11 9.44 8.27 48.39
C MET A 11 9.77 8.37 49.90
N GLY A 12 8.71 8.58 50.69
CA GLY A 12 8.65 8.18 52.10
C GLY A 12 7.25 8.34 52.69
N SER A 13 6.50 7.24 52.77
CA SER A 13 5.21 7.16 53.47
C SER A 13 5.41 7.30 54.98
N ALA A 14 4.65 8.17 55.64
CA ALA A 14 4.41 8.11 57.08
C ALA A 14 3.00 8.65 57.39
N ALA A 15 2.26 7.88 58.16
CA ALA A 15 0.86 8.10 58.50
C ALA A 15 0.71 8.73 59.91
N VAL A 16 -0.45 9.37 60.09
CA VAL A 16 -1.16 9.68 61.35
C VAL A 16 -0.60 10.81 62.24
N ALA A 17 -1.33 11.94 62.29
CA ALA A 17 -2.08 12.36 63.49
C ALA A 17 -2.95 13.58 63.19
N ALA A 18 -4.23 13.45 63.53
CA ALA A 18 -5.27 14.46 63.43
C ALA A 18 -5.06 15.59 64.46
N LEU A 19 -5.51 16.82 64.13
CA LEU A 19 -6.15 17.76 65.06
C LEU A 19 -6.68 19.00 64.31
N GLY A 20 -7.99 19.25 64.44
CA GLY A 20 -8.58 20.59 64.56
C GLY A 20 -8.82 21.42 63.29
N LEU A 21 -10.09 21.47 62.86
CA LEU A 21 -10.66 22.55 62.02
C LEU A 21 -10.47 23.94 62.67
N PRO A 22 -10.39 25.03 61.87
CA PRO A 22 -11.63 25.75 61.58
C PRO A 22 -11.87 25.99 60.09
N VAL A 23 -13.15 25.89 59.74
CA VAL A 23 -13.75 26.25 58.46
C VAL A 23 -13.33 27.68 58.08
N VAL A 24 -12.58 27.80 56.99
CA VAL A 24 -12.49 29.04 56.22
C VAL A 24 -13.17 28.77 54.89
N LEU A 25 -14.37 29.34 54.73
CA LEU A 25 -15.11 29.44 53.47
C LEU A 25 -14.19 30.06 52.40
N ARG A 26 -13.58 29.22 51.56
CA ARG A 26 -12.99 29.68 50.29
C ARG A 26 -14.08 29.63 49.24
N SER A 27 -14.44 30.82 48.79
CA SER A 27 -15.14 31.14 47.55
C SER A 27 -14.93 30.07 46.47
N GLY A 28 -16.04 29.48 46.02
CA GLY A 28 -16.05 28.61 44.85
C GLY A 28 -15.49 29.37 43.66
N TYR A 29 -14.35 28.92 43.14
CA TYR A 29 -13.98 29.21 41.78
C TYR A 29 -14.97 28.47 40.89
N PRO A 30 -15.56 29.12 39.87
CA PRO A 30 -16.33 28.39 38.88
C PRO A 30 -15.34 27.43 38.21
N VAL A 31 -15.58 26.13 38.39
CA VAL A 31 -15.05 25.14 37.46
C VAL A 31 -15.74 25.49 36.15
N PHE A 32 -15.05 26.22 35.27
CA PHE A 32 -15.42 26.28 33.88
C PHE A 32 -15.28 24.84 33.37
N ALA A 33 -16.41 24.13 33.29
CA ALA A 33 -16.51 23.04 32.35
C ALA A 33 -16.13 23.64 31.00
N ALA A 34 -14.97 23.26 30.47
CA ALA A 34 -14.65 23.54 29.09
C ALA A 34 -15.80 22.93 28.29
N GLY A 35 -16.63 23.78 27.68
CA GLY A 35 -17.68 23.29 26.81
C GLY A 35 -17.01 22.46 25.73
N GLU A 36 -17.39 21.20 25.59
CA GLU A 36 -17.09 20.45 24.38
C GLU A 36 -17.63 21.30 23.22
N SER A 37 -16.74 21.78 22.36
CA SER A 37 -17.17 22.40 21.12
C SER A 37 -17.95 21.35 20.33
N ALA A 38 -19.07 21.76 19.74
CA ALA A 38 -19.89 20.86 18.98
C ALA A 38 -19.15 20.52 17.68
N LYS A 39 -18.96 19.22 17.42
CA LYS A 39 -18.38 18.72 16.16
C LYS A 39 -19.11 19.30 14.96
N TYR A 40 -18.35 19.64 13.93
CA TYR A 40 -18.88 20.15 12.68
C TYR A 40 -19.83 19.14 12.03
N VAL A 41 -20.99 19.63 11.62
CA VAL A 41 -21.96 18.87 10.83
C VAL A 41 -22.05 19.53 9.46
N PRO A 42 -21.67 18.85 8.38
CA PRO A 42 -21.78 19.42 7.04
C PRO A 42 -23.24 19.71 6.69
N PRO A 43 -23.51 20.73 5.86
CA PRO A 43 -24.87 21.01 5.43
C PRO A 43 -25.43 19.86 4.60
N VAL A 44 -26.75 19.69 4.64
CA VAL A 44 -27.44 18.73 3.77
C VAL A 44 -27.17 19.11 2.31
N SER A 45 -26.80 18.10 1.53
CA SER A 45 -26.42 18.24 0.13
C SER A 45 -27.23 17.27 -0.72
N PRO A 46 -27.57 17.63 -1.98
CA PRO A 46 -28.11 16.68 -2.93
C PRO A 46 -27.07 15.68 -3.45
N ARG A 47 -25.79 15.83 -3.08
CA ARG A 47 -24.73 14.90 -3.42
C ARG A 47 -24.79 13.63 -2.57
N GLU A 48 -24.66 12.49 -3.23
CA GLU A 48 -24.52 11.19 -2.60
C GLU A 48 -23.54 10.33 -3.41
N MET A 49 -22.64 9.63 -2.72
CA MET A 49 -21.79 8.60 -3.32
C MET A 49 -22.28 7.24 -2.81
N LEU A 50 -22.64 6.36 -3.72
CA LEU A 50 -23.12 5.02 -3.42
C LEU A 50 -22.08 3.98 -3.79
N ASN A 51 -21.89 3.02 -2.88
CA ASN A 51 -21.13 1.81 -3.14
C ASN A 51 -21.87 0.96 -4.18
N PHE A 52 -21.29 0.85 -5.37
CA PHE A 52 -21.86 0.12 -6.50
C PHE A 52 -21.23 -1.26 -6.68
N ASN A 53 -20.47 -1.72 -5.69
CA ASN A 53 -19.71 -2.95 -5.76
C ASN A 53 -20.53 -4.23 -5.59
N ILE A 54 -21.63 -4.17 -4.83
CA ILE A 54 -22.31 -5.38 -4.34
C ILE A 54 -23.21 -5.96 -5.42
N ASP A 55 -23.25 -7.30 -5.54
CA ASP A 55 -24.23 -8.07 -6.32
C ASP A 55 -24.18 -7.81 -7.84
N TRP A 56 -23.06 -8.20 -8.44
CA TRP A 56 -22.89 -8.36 -9.88
C TRP A 56 -23.06 -9.82 -10.28
N LYS A 57 -23.53 -10.05 -11.50
CA LYS A 57 -23.45 -11.34 -12.19
C LYS A 57 -22.19 -11.39 -13.02
N PHE A 58 -21.48 -12.51 -12.98
CA PHE A 58 -20.21 -12.69 -13.66
C PHE A 58 -20.11 -14.04 -14.38
N ILE A 59 -19.52 -14.02 -15.57
CA ILE A 59 -19.06 -15.21 -16.29
C ILE A 59 -17.69 -14.98 -16.92
N ARG A 60 -16.80 -15.99 -16.84
CA ARG A 60 -15.45 -15.98 -17.42
C ARG A 60 -15.46 -16.58 -18.82
N GLU A 61 -16.18 -15.94 -19.72
CA GLU A 61 -16.40 -16.35 -21.11
C GLU A 61 -16.82 -15.13 -21.94
N ASP A 62 -16.61 -15.15 -23.26
CA ASP A 62 -17.27 -14.20 -24.16
C ASP A 62 -18.64 -14.72 -24.56
N VAL A 63 -19.70 -13.98 -24.25
CA VAL A 63 -21.08 -14.41 -24.48
C VAL A 63 -21.79 -13.43 -25.41
N ASP A 64 -22.26 -13.93 -26.54
CA ASP A 64 -23.00 -13.13 -27.52
C ASP A 64 -24.34 -12.63 -26.95
N GLY A 65 -24.64 -11.34 -27.18
CA GLY A 65 -25.89 -10.71 -26.74
C GLY A 65 -25.98 -10.45 -25.24
N ALA A 66 -24.89 -10.63 -24.49
CA ALA A 66 -24.82 -10.39 -23.05
C ALA A 66 -24.99 -8.91 -22.66
N GLU A 67 -25.00 -7.98 -23.62
CA GLU A 67 -25.37 -6.58 -23.42
C GLU A 67 -26.89 -6.37 -23.34
N ALA A 68 -27.69 -7.28 -23.90
CA ALA A 68 -29.13 -7.10 -24.04
C ALA A 68 -29.86 -7.09 -22.68
N VAL A 69 -30.88 -6.24 -22.54
CA VAL A 69 -31.67 -6.12 -21.30
C VAL A 69 -32.31 -7.46 -20.92
N ALA A 70 -32.89 -8.15 -21.90
CA ALA A 70 -33.60 -9.42 -21.68
C ALA A 70 -32.71 -10.67 -21.62
N PHE A 71 -31.38 -10.51 -21.66
CA PHE A 71 -30.46 -11.64 -21.52
C PHE A 71 -30.60 -12.28 -20.13
N ASP A 72 -30.74 -13.62 -20.10
CA ASP A 72 -30.87 -14.39 -18.86
C ASP A 72 -29.50 -14.71 -18.24
N ASP A 73 -29.15 -13.97 -17.19
CA ASP A 73 -27.93 -14.16 -16.41
C ASP A 73 -28.16 -14.92 -15.09
N ALA A 74 -29.31 -15.59 -14.91
CA ALA A 74 -29.64 -16.26 -13.66
C ALA A 74 -28.65 -17.38 -13.28
N LYS A 75 -27.97 -17.97 -14.28
CA LYS A 75 -26.94 -19.01 -14.10
C LYS A 75 -25.53 -18.46 -13.87
N TRP A 76 -25.33 -17.15 -14.01
CA TRP A 76 -24.03 -16.52 -13.79
C TRP A 76 -23.72 -16.43 -12.30
N THR A 77 -22.43 -16.45 -11.98
CA THR A 77 -21.94 -16.38 -10.60
C THR A 77 -22.25 -15.01 -10.03
N THR A 78 -22.85 -14.94 -8.84
CA THR A 78 -22.94 -13.67 -8.10
C THR A 78 -21.58 -13.36 -7.48
N VAL A 79 -21.05 -12.17 -7.76
CA VAL A 79 -19.79 -11.63 -7.23
C VAL A 79 -20.02 -10.19 -6.77
N SER A 80 -19.05 -9.62 -6.05
CA SER A 80 -19.00 -8.20 -5.76
C SER A 80 -17.63 -7.66 -6.14
N THR A 81 -17.57 -6.41 -6.61
CA THR A 81 -16.29 -5.76 -6.92
C THR A 81 -15.61 -5.23 -5.64
N PRO A 82 -14.30 -4.97 -5.61
CA PRO A 82 -13.29 -5.41 -6.59
C PRO A 82 -13.37 -6.92 -6.83
N HIS A 83 -13.34 -7.35 -8.10
CA HIS A 83 -13.36 -8.75 -8.48
C HIS A 83 -12.39 -9.02 -9.63
N THR A 84 -11.52 -10.02 -9.43
CA THR A 84 -10.72 -10.60 -10.51
C THR A 84 -11.04 -12.06 -10.68
N TRP A 85 -11.12 -12.51 -11.94
CA TRP A 85 -11.27 -13.93 -12.25
C TRP A 85 -9.96 -14.72 -12.23
N ASN A 86 -8.83 -14.02 -12.05
CA ASN A 86 -7.51 -14.64 -11.94
C ASN A 86 -7.16 -15.01 -10.49
N ASP A 87 -8.06 -14.78 -9.53
CA ASP A 87 -7.88 -15.25 -8.16
C ASP A 87 -7.80 -16.79 -8.07
N VAL A 88 -8.46 -17.50 -9.01
CA VAL A 88 -8.51 -18.98 -9.09
C VAL A 88 -7.39 -19.62 -9.93
N ASP A 89 -6.62 -18.83 -10.69
CA ASP A 89 -5.61 -19.37 -11.60
C ASP A 89 -4.23 -18.68 -11.58
N SER A 90 -4.00 -17.79 -10.62
CA SER A 90 -2.68 -17.21 -10.26
C SER A 90 -1.97 -18.00 -9.17
N PHE A 91 -0.64 -17.83 -9.06
CA PHE A 91 0.24 -18.53 -8.11
C PHE A 91 0.15 -20.06 -8.23
N ARG A 92 -0.13 -20.56 -9.44
CA ARG A 92 -0.31 -22.00 -9.69
C ARG A 92 0.83 -22.63 -10.46
N THR A 93 1.56 -21.85 -11.23
CA THR A 93 2.68 -22.33 -12.04
C THR A 93 3.98 -21.74 -11.55
N ILE A 94 5.10 -22.43 -11.81
CA ILE A 94 6.42 -21.85 -11.54
C ILE A 94 6.57 -20.59 -12.39
N ILE A 95 6.98 -19.49 -11.76
CA ILE A 95 7.16 -18.21 -12.44
C ILE A 95 8.29 -18.28 -13.45
N SER A 96 8.17 -17.51 -14.55
CA SER A 96 9.21 -17.43 -15.56
C SER A 96 9.99 -16.11 -15.55
N HIS A 97 11.29 -16.18 -15.79
CA HIS A 97 12.13 -15.01 -15.99
C HIS A 97 11.69 -14.24 -17.25
N GLY A 98 11.07 -13.07 -17.05
CA GLY A 98 10.51 -12.25 -18.13
C GLY A 98 9.13 -12.67 -18.62
N GLY A 99 8.46 -13.61 -17.93
CA GLY A 99 7.09 -14.03 -18.25
C GLY A 99 6.08 -13.86 -17.11
N GLY A 100 6.54 -13.80 -15.85
CA GLY A 100 5.67 -13.89 -14.68
C GLY A 100 4.93 -15.23 -14.62
N ASP A 101 3.74 -15.25 -14.01
CA ASP A 101 2.86 -16.43 -14.07
C ASP A 101 2.20 -16.59 -15.44
N ARG A 102 2.51 -17.70 -16.12
CA ARG A 102 2.03 -18.01 -17.47
C ARG A 102 0.77 -18.87 -17.48
N GLY A 103 0.25 -19.24 -16.31
CA GLY A 103 -0.91 -20.09 -16.12
C GLY A 103 -2.25 -19.36 -16.05
N THR A 104 -2.23 -18.02 -15.97
CA THR A 104 -3.44 -17.22 -15.78
C THR A 104 -4.29 -17.13 -17.06
N TYR A 105 -5.62 -17.19 -16.93
CA TYR A 105 -6.53 -16.97 -18.05
C TYR A 105 -6.42 -15.52 -18.57
N LYS A 106 -6.12 -15.39 -19.88
CA LYS A 106 -6.12 -14.13 -20.64
C LYS A 106 -7.18 -14.20 -21.73
N GLY A 107 -8.26 -13.44 -21.58
CA GLY A 107 -9.41 -13.50 -22.46
C GLY A 107 -10.49 -12.51 -22.07
N ILE A 108 -11.72 -12.87 -22.40
CA ILE A 108 -12.90 -12.04 -22.16
C ILE A 108 -13.70 -12.62 -20.99
N GLY A 109 -14.28 -11.72 -20.20
CA GLY A 109 -15.31 -12.03 -19.20
C GLY A 109 -16.38 -10.95 -19.20
N TRP A 110 -17.59 -11.31 -18.80
CA TRP A 110 -18.73 -10.39 -18.74
C TRP A 110 -19.22 -10.19 -17.30
N TYR A 111 -19.58 -8.96 -17.00
CA TYR A 111 -20.25 -8.56 -15.78
C TYR A 111 -21.62 -7.96 -16.11
N ARG A 112 -22.64 -8.26 -15.31
CA ARG A 112 -23.97 -7.65 -15.42
C ARG A 112 -24.45 -7.21 -14.04
N LYS A 113 -25.07 -6.03 -13.96
CA LYS A 113 -25.62 -5.50 -12.72
C LYS A 113 -27.02 -4.95 -12.95
N HIS A 114 -27.94 -5.43 -12.12
CA HIS A 114 -29.33 -4.98 -12.06
C HIS A 114 -29.48 -3.98 -10.92
N PHE A 115 -30.08 -2.83 -11.20
CA PHE A 115 -30.27 -1.81 -10.18
C PHE A 115 -31.49 -0.94 -10.46
N VAL A 116 -32.09 -0.38 -9.41
CA VAL A 116 -33.22 0.56 -9.52
C VAL A 116 -32.80 1.87 -8.90
N LEU A 117 -32.77 2.93 -9.71
CA LEU A 117 -32.61 4.29 -9.20
C LEU A 117 -33.94 4.74 -8.56
N PRO A 118 -33.96 5.11 -7.27
CA PRO A 118 -35.18 5.50 -6.58
C PRO A 118 -35.72 6.85 -7.11
N GLN A 119 -37.01 7.11 -6.91
CA GLN A 119 -37.71 8.25 -7.54
C GLN A 119 -37.12 9.59 -7.08
N GLU A 120 -36.60 9.61 -5.86
CA GLU A 120 -35.91 10.73 -5.19
C GLU A 120 -34.69 11.24 -5.97
N MET A 121 -34.12 10.43 -6.87
CA MET A 121 -33.02 10.81 -7.76
C MET A 121 -33.50 11.49 -9.06
N SER A 122 -34.80 11.64 -9.26
CA SER A 122 -35.36 12.34 -10.43
C SER A 122 -34.83 13.78 -10.53
N GLY A 123 -34.33 14.15 -11.71
CA GLY A 123 -33.74 15.47 -11.97
C GLY A 123 -32.33 15.68 -11.39
N LYS A 124 -31.71 14.64 -10.82
CA LYS A 124 -30.29 14.64 -10.43
C LYS A 124 -29.41 14.22 -11.61
N ARG A 125 -28.11 14.49 -11.50
CA ARG A 125 -27.08 13.92 -12.37
C ARG A 125 -26.59 12.61 -11.77
N ILE A 126 -26.40 11.61 -12.62
CA ILE A 126 -25.98 10.27 -12.23
C ILE A 126 -24.71 9.93 -13.00
N TYR A 127 -23.62 9.72 -12.27
CA TYR A 127 -22.34 9.33 -12.85
C TYR A 127 -21.90 7.96 -12.31
N LEU A 128 -21.22 7.20 -13.15
CA LEU A 128 -20.49 6.01 -12.73
C LEU A 128 -19.00 6.31 -12.72
N GLU A 129 -18.33 5.78 -11.71
CA GLU A 129 -16.88 5.75 -11.62
C GLU A 129 -16.43 4.29 -11.54
N PHE A 130 -15.57 3.89 -12.47
CA PHE A 130 -14.79 2.67 -12.35
C PHE A 130 -13.37 3.08 -11.96
N GLU A 131 -12.92 2.72 -10.76
CA GLU A 131 -11.54 3.03 -10.35
C GLU A 131 -10.50 2.26 -11.18
N GLY A 132 -10.92 1.15 -11.78
CA GLY A 132 -10.13 0.36 -12.71
C GLY A 132 -10.83 -0.93 -13.11
N MET A 133 -10.49 -1.39 -14.31
CA MET A 133 -10.73 -2.73 -14.80
C MET A 133 -9.53 -3.12 -15.66
N ARG A 134 -9.25 -4.41 -15.80
CA ARG A 134 -8.04 -4.86 -16.48
C ARG A 134 -8.36 -5.83 -17.62
N GLN A 135 -7.92 -5.61 -18.86
CA GLN A 135 -7.26 -4.40 -19.40
C GLN A 135 -8.27 -3.40 -19.96
N ALA A 136 -9.19 -3.85 -20.82
CA ALA A 136 -10.14 -3.00 -21.52
C ALA A 136 -11.60 -3.40 -21.21
N GLY A 137 -12.54 -2.48 -21.39
CA GLY A 137 -13.96 -2.65 -21.09
C GLY A 137 -14.89 -1.98 -22.08
N ASP A 138 -15.83 -2.74 -22.65
CA ASP A 138 -17.03 -2.20 -23.31
C ASP A 138 -18.17 -2.11 -22.30
N ILE A 139 -18.79 -0.94 -22.20
CA ILE A 139 -19.79 -0.66 -21.17
C ILE A 139 -21.12 -0.35 -21.83
N TYR A 140 -22.16 -1.08 -21.44
CA TYR A 140 -23.50 -0.97 -21.96
C TYR A 140 -24.49 -0.69 -20.83
N LEU A 141 -25.41 0.23 -21.03
CA LEU A 141 -26.54 0.47 -20.14
C LEU A 141 -27.84 0.28 -20.92
N ASN A 142 -28.71 -0.57 -20.40
CA ASN A 142 -30.01 -0.87 -20.99
C ASN A 142 -29.90 -1.30 -22.47
N GLY A 143 -28.89 -2.12 -22.80
CA GLY A 143 -28.61 -2.62 -24.15
C GLY A 143 -27.92 -1.62 -25.09
N LYS A 144 -27.56 -0.42 -24.63
CA LYS A 144 -26.88 0.60 -25.44
C LYS A 144 -25.45 0.78 -24.97
N ALA A 145 -24.49 0.82 -25.90
CA ALA A 145 -23.11 1.17 -25.58
C ALA A 145 -23.05 2.61 -25.05
N ILE A 146 -22.43 2.80 -23.90
CA ILE A 146 -22.27 4.10 -23.23
C ILE A 146 -20.82 4.46 -22.93
N GLY A 147 -19.89 3.51 -23.02
CA GLY A 147 -18.48 3.77 -22.70
C GLY A 147 -17.52 2.73 -23.28
N LEU A 148 -16.28 3.18 -23.48
CA LEU A 148 -15.14 2.36 -23.86
C LEU A 148 -13.95 2.79 -22.99
N TYR A 149 -13.37 1.82 -22.28
CA TYR A 149 -12.20 1.98 -21.43
C TYR A 149 -11.09 1.05 -21.93
N GLU A 150 -9.86 1.54 -22.11
CA GLU A 150 -8.82 0.73 -22.76
C GLU A 150 -7.47 0.71 -22.02
N ASN A 151 -7.21 1.69 -21.16
CA ASN A 151 -5.86 1.90 -20.61
C ASN A 151 -5.51 0.99 -19.43
N GLY A 152 -6.49 0.35 -18.77
CA GLY A 152 -6.27 -0.70 -17.75
C GLY A 152 -5.73 -0.27 -16.39
N ILE A 153 -5.36 1.01 -16.20
CA ILE A 153 -4.60 1.44 -15.00
C ILE A 153 -5.15 2.70 -14.32
N THR A 154 -5.98 3.50 -14.99
CA THR A 154 -6.57 4.72 -14.40
C THR A 154 -8.07 4.58 -14.13
N ALA A 155 -8.63 5.49 -13.34
CA ALA A 155 -10.08 5.60 -13.19
C ALA A 155 -10.77 6.07 -14.49
N TYR A 156 -12.06 5.75 -14.62
CA TYR A 156 -12.92 6.11 -15.76
C TYR A 156 -14.29 6.56 -15.29
N GLY A 157 -14.76 7.68 -15.85
CA GLY A 157 -16.06 8.26 -15.51
C GLY A 157 -17.06 8.25 -16.65
N LEU A 158 -18.33 7.99 -16.34
CA LEU A 158 -19.44 8.01 -17.30
C LEU A 158 -20.61 8.80 -16.75
N ASP A 159 -21.22 9.64 -17.59
CA ASP A 159 -22.48 10.31 -17.29
C ASP A 159 -23.63 9.47 -17.84
N ILE A 160 -24.40 8.86 -16.95
CA ILE A 160 -25.51 7.98 -17.33
C ILE A 160 -26.87 8.65 -17.17
N THR A 161 -26.91 9.95 -16.87
CA THR A 161 -28.13 10.67 -16.48
C THR A 161 -29.27 10.48 -17.49
N ASP A 162 -28.98 10.59 -18.78
CA ASP A 162 -29.99 10.55 -19.84
C ASP A 162 -30.31 9.11 -20.31
N ALA A 163 -29.45 8.14 -19.95
CA ALA A 163 -29.58 6.74 -20.36
C ALA A 163 -30.19 5.84 -19.27
N ALA A 164 -30.09 6.25 -18.00
CA ALA A 164 -30.64 5.54 -16.86
C ALA A 164 -32.14 5.83 -16.67
N MET A 165 -32.88 4.82 -16.23
CA MET A 165 -34.30 4.90 -15.94
C MET A 165 -34.54 5.09 -14.45
N ILE A 166 -35.37 6.06 -14.07
CA ILE A 166 -35.76 6.30 -12.68
C ILE A 166 -37.01 5.49 -12.33
N GLY A 167 -37.02 4.85 -11.16
CA GLY A 167 -38.14 4.05 -10.67
C GLY A 167 -38.35 2.71 -11.39
N ALA A 168 -37.47 2.37 -12.33
CA ALA A 168 -37.48 1.13 -13.09
C ALA A 168 -36.12 0.42 -13.00
N GLU A 169 -36.11 -0.86 -13.34
CA GLU A 169 -34.87 -1.65 -13.40
C GLU A 169 -33.99 -1.20 -14.55
N ASN A 170 -32.70 -1.03 -14.25
CA ASN A 170 -31.63 -0.80 -15.20
C ASN A 170 -30.69 -2.00 -15.23
N VAL A 171 -30.13 -2.27 -16.40
CA VAL A 171 -29.14 -3.32 -16.59
C VAL A 171 -27.86 -2.69 -17.13
N LEU A 172 -26.80 -2.73 -16.32
CA LEU A 172 -25.45 -2.37 -16.75
C LEU A 172 -24.71 -3.67 -17.11
N ALA A 173 -24.14 -3.74 -18.31
CA ALA A 173 -23.30 -4.85 -18.75
C ALA A 173 -21.91 -4.34 -19.11
N VAL A 174 -20.87 -5.08 -18.70
CA VAL A 174 -19.47 -4.74 -18.96
C VAL A 174 -18.75 -5.96 -19.50
N LYS A 175 -18.27 -5.87 -20.73
CA LYS A 175 -17.38 -6.87 -21.35
C LYS A 175 -15.94 -6.45 -21.08
N VAL A 176 -15.22 -7.23 -20.29
CA VAL A 176 -13.82 -6.95 -19.94
C VAL A 176 -12.89 -7.88 -20.71
N ASP A 177 -11.79 -7.35 -21.22
CA ASP A 177 -10.76 -8.07 -21.98
C ASP A 177 -9.38 -7.86 -21.35
N ASN A 178 -8.76 -8.93 -20.82
CA ASN A 178 -7.41 -8.91 -20.26
C ASN A 178 -6.39 -9.63 -21.15
N ARG A 179 -6.61 -9.65 -22.47
CA ARG A 179 -5.57 -10.15 -23.37
C ARG A 179 -4.39 -9.18 -23.34
N THR A 180 -3.18 -9.71 -23.10
CA THR A 180 -1.94 -8.95 -23.26
C THR A 180 -1.67 -8.53 -24.71
N THR A 181 -2.45 -9.08 -25.66
CA THR A 181 -2.48 -8.69 -27.07
C THR A 181 -3.54 -7.63 -27.38
N TYR A 182 -4.19 -7.03 -26.38
CA TYR A 182 -5.16 -5.96 -26.61
C TYR A 182 -4.47 -4.72 -27.21
N HIS A 183 -5.08 -4.14 -28.24
CA HIS A 183 -4.64 -2.91 -28.88
C HIS A 183 -5.74 -1.86 -28.76
N GLU A 184 -5.34 -0.61 -28.54
CA GLU A 184 -6.25 0.54 -28.56
C GLU A 184 -6.99 0.57 -29.90
N ARG A 185 -8.33 0.55 -29.87
CA ARG A 185 -9.13 0.39 -31.09
C ARG A 185 -9.00 1.54 -32.07
N ALA A 186 -8.79 2.75 -31.56
CA ALA A 186 -8.72 3.95 -32.39
C ALA A 186 -7.43 4.01 -33.22
N THR A 187 -6.35 3.36 -32.77
CA THR A 187 -5.00 3.53 -33.33
C THR A 187 -4.31 2.22 -33.66
N ASP A 188 -4.89 1.07 -33.28
CA ASP A 188 -4.29 -0.25 -33.38
C ASP A 188 -2.91 -0.33 -32.70
N THR A 189 -2.74 0.39 -31.59
CA THR A 189 -1.47 0.44 -30.83
C THR A 189 -1.61 -0.27 -29.49
N ALA A 190 -0.67 -1.16 -29.16
CA ALA A 190 -0.60 -1.82 -27.86
C ALA A 190 -0.21 -0.85 -26.74
N PHE A 191 -0.77 -1.03 -25.55
CA PHE A 191 -0.33 -0.30 -24.35
C PHE A 191 0.97 -0.90 -23.82
N GLU A 192 2.00 -0.08 -23.66
CA GLU A 192 3.34 -0.53 -23.25
C GLU A 192 3.34 -1.32 -21.92
N TRP A 193 2.47 -0.91 -21.00
CA TRP A 193 2.36 -1.51 -19.67
C TRP A 193 1.43 -2.73 -19.61
N ASN A 194 0.68 -3.06 -20.68
CA ASN A 194 -0.19 -4.24 -20.74
C ASN A 194 0.65 -5.51 -20.92
N ALA A 195 1.36 -5.89 -19.86
CA ALA A 195 2.33 -6.97 -19.87
C ALA A 195 2.32 -7.70 -18.53
N ASN A 196 2.21 -9.03 -18.56
CA ASN A 196 2.05 -9.85 -17.36
C ASN A 196 3.33 -9.99 -16.53
N ASP A 197 4.50 -9.87 -17.16
CA ASP A 197 5.79 -10.03 -16.52
C ASP A 197 6.10 -8.91 -15.51
N PHE A 198 5.84 -7.65 -15.88
CA PHE A 198 6.09 -6.50 -15.00
C PHE A 198 4.84 -5.98 -14.30
N ASN A 199 3.67 -6.11 -14.92
CA ASN A 199 2.42 -5.60 -14.39
C ASN A 199 1.38 -6.74 -14.41
N PRO A 200 1.43 -7.69 -13.46
CA PRO A 200 0.53 -8.84 -13.42
C PRO A 200 -0.90 -8.49 -13.81
N ASP A 201 -1.39 -9.17 -14.84
CA ASP A 201 -2.56 -8.74 -15.59
C ASP A 201 -3.83 -9.45 -15.11
N PHE A 202 -4.20 -9.14 -13.86
CA PHE A 202 -5.36 -9.69 -13.15
C PHE A 202 -6.67 -9.12 -13.72
N GLY A 203 -7.28 -9.86 -14.64
CA GLY A 203 -8.44 -9.42 -15.40
C GLY A 203 -9.72 -9.27 -14.56
N GLY A 204 -10.60 -8.37 -15.00
CA GLY A 204 -11.89 -8.11 -14.36
C GLY A 204 -12.09 -6.64 -13.97
N ILE A 205 -13.24 -6.35 -13.34
CA ILE A 205 -13.47 -5.08 -12.63
C ILE A 205 -12.76 -5.19 -11.27
N ASN A 206 -11.44 -5.06 -11.32
CA ASN A 206 -10.51 -5.40 -10.25
C ASN A 206 -10.28 -4.27 -9.24
N ARG A 207 -11.05 -3.18 -9.30
CA ARG A 207 -11.11 -2.08 -8.33
C ARG A 207 -12.56 -1.69 -8.04
N HIS A 208 -12.80 -0.67 -7.21
CA HIS A 208 -14.15 -0.27 -6.85
C HIS A 208 -14.95 0.33 -8.03
N VAL A 209 -16.27 0.23 -7.90
CA VAL A 209 -17.23 0.97 -8.72
C VAL A 209 -18.10 1.83 -7.80
N TRP A 210 -18.24 3.10 -8.15
CA TRP A 210 -19.05 4.07 -7.42
C TRP A 210 -20.14 4.64 -8.31
N LEU A 211 -21.31 4.91 -7.71
CA LEU A 211 -22.39 5.67 -8.35
C LEU A 211 -22.53 7.01 -7.63
N HIS A 212 -22.36 8.10 -8.37
CA HIS A 212 -22.43 9.47 -7.85
C HIS A 212 -23.75 10.10 -8.26
N VAL A 213 -24.51 10.58 -7.29
CA VAL A 213 -25.77 11.31 -7.46
C VAL A 213 -25.51 12.76 -7.10
N MET A 214 -25.84 13.70 -7.99
CA MET A 214 -25.41 15.10 -7.84
C MET A 214 -26.51 16.07 -8.26
N GLY A 215 -26.50 17.27 -7.69
CA GLY A 215 -27.40 18.36 -8.14
C GLY A 215 -27.10 18.82 -9.58
N PRO A 216 -27.99 19.59 -10.22
CA PRO A 216 -27.72 20.14 -11.56
C PRO A 216 -26.53 21.12 -11.55
N VAL A 217 -26.39 21.93 -10.51
CA VAL A 217 -25.15 22.71 -10.24
C VAL A 217 -24.30 21.90 -9.28
N HIS A 218 -23.10 21.51 -9.69
CA HIS A 218 -22.23 20.63 -8.90
C HIS A 218 -20.75 20.84 -9.21
N GLN A 219 -19.91 20.50 -8.25
CA GLN A 219 -18.47 20.32 -8.41
C GLN A 219 -18.23 19.04 -9.19
N THR A 220 -17.42 19.09 -10.23
CA THR A 220 -17.15 17.93 -11.10
C THR A 220 -16.35 16.85 -10.36
N LEU A 221 -16.35 15.62 -10.90
CA LEU A 221 -15.51 14.53 -10.40
C LEU A 221 -14.10 14.63 -11.04
N PRO A 222 -13.02 14.19 -10.37
CA PRO A 222 -11.67 14.19 -10.95
C PRO A 222 -11.43 13.04 -11.95
N LEU A 223 -12.43 12.76 -12.80
CA LEU A 223 -12.45 11.65 -13.75
C LEU A 223 -12.19 12.16 -15.17
N TYR A 224 -10.92 12.43 -15.45
CA TYR A 224 -10.54 13.01 -16.73
C TYR A 224 -10.79 12.05 -17.90
N TYR A 225 -10.53 10.75 -17.72
CA TYR A 225 -10.85 9.75 -18.73
C TYR A 225 -12.35 9.46 -18.72
N GLY A 226 -13.02 9.73 -19.84
CA GLY A 226 -14.46 9.66 -19.98
C GLY A 226 -15.15 11.02 -19.83
N LEU A 227 -15.13 11.63 -18.63
CA LEU A 227 -15.86 12.89 -18.37
C LEU A 227 -15.10 14.16 -18.77
N GLN A 228 -13.78 14.10 -18.92
CA GLN A 228 -12.90 15.26 -19.15
C GLN A 228 -13.10 16.35 -18.08
N THR A 229 -13.18 15.93 -16.82
CA THR A 229 -13.34 16.81 -15.67
C THR A 229 -12.20 16.69 -14.69
N GLU A 230 -11.99 17.76 -13.92
CA GLU A 230 -10.79 17.96 -13.08
C GLU A 230 -11.08 17.88 -11.58
N GLY A 231 -12.34 18.05 -11.19
CA GLY A 231 -12.75 18.06 -9.79
C GLY A 231 -12.14 19.21 -8.98
N ILE A 232 -11.69 18.88 -7.77
CA ILE A 232 -11.19 19.83 -6.78
C ILE A 232 -9.66 19.73 -6.72
N TYR A 233 -8.98 20.87 -6.64
CA TYR A 233 -7.56 20.98 -6.34
C TYR A 233 -7.36 21.80 -5.06
N ILE A 234 -6.68 21.21 -4.08
CA ILE A 234 -6.36 21.86 -2.81
C ILE A 234 -4.85 22.00 -2.72
N HIS A 235 -4.38 23.23 -2.59
CA HIS A 235 -2.96 23.52 -2.43
C HIS A 235 -2.73 24.54 -1.32
N VAL A 236 -1.47 24.63 -0.89
CA VAL A 236 -1.08 25.33 0.32
C VAL A 236 0.19 26.12 0.08
N ASP A 237 0.16 27.38 0.47
CA ASP A 237 1.24 28.34 0.34
C ASP A 237 1.60 28.99 1.68
N ASN A 238 2.66 29.79 1.67
CA ASN A 238 3.05 30.66 2.80
C ASN A 238 3.20 29.92 4.14
N PHE A 239 3.71 28.68 4.10
CA PHE A 239 3.96 27.88 5.29
C PHE A 239 4.87 28.62 6.28
N ALA A 240 4.36 28.80 7.50
CA ALA A 240 5.17 29.16 8.67
C ALA A 240 5.09 28.03 9.69
N ILE A 241 5.92 27.00 9.50
CA ILE A 241 5.88 25.73 10.27
C ILE A 241 5.90 25.98 11.78
N ALA A 242 6.84 26.81 12.26
CA ALA A 242 6.97 27.14 13.69
C ALA A 242 5.77 27.92 14.26
N LYS A 243 5.08 28.72 13.44
CA LYS A 243 3.87 29.46 13.84
C LYS A 243 2.60 28.64 13.66
N LYS A 244 2.69 27.48 13.01
CA LYS A 244 1.55 26.61 12.65
C LYS A 244 0.49 27.36 11.83
N THR A 245 0.94 28.10 10.82
CA THR A 245 0.07 28.83 9.90
C THR A 245 0.45 28.56 8.45
N ALA A 246 -0.53 28.58 7.55
CA ALA A 246 -0.37 28.55 6.10
C ALA A 246 -1.60 29.15 5.42
N ASP A 247 -1.50 29.46 4.14
CA ASP A 247 -2.63 29.89 3.33
C ASP A 247 -3.11 28.71 2.49
N ILE A 248 -4.40 28.42 2.55
CA ILE A 248 -5.03 27.30 1.83
C ILE A 248 -5.82 27.88 0.67
N THR A 249 -5.60 27.34 -0.52
CA THR A 249 -6.39 27.65 -1.70
C THR A 249 -7.12 26.40 -2.15
N VAL A 250 -8.41 26.56 -2.45
CA VAL A 250 -9.24 25.51 -3.01
C VAL A 250 -9.79 25.98 -4.34
N GLU A 251 -9.48 25.24 -5.39
CA GLU A 251 -10.02 25.42 -6.74
C GLU A 251 -10.99 24.28 -7.02
N SER A 252 -12.19 24.61 -7.46
CA SER A 252 -13.22 23.62 -7.80
C SER A 252 -13.73 23.87 -9.21
N GLN A 253 -13.55 22.89 -10.10
CA GLN A 253 -14.23 22.91 -11.39
C GLN A 253 -15.71 22.60 -11.19
N VAL A 254 -16.58 23.56 -11.48
CA VAL A 254 -18.04 23.51 -11.29
C VAL A 254 -18.74 23.48 -12.64
N ARG A 255 -19.85 22.74 -12.70
CA ARG A 255 -20.77 22.72 -13.84
C ARG A 255 -22.10 23.34 -13.44
N ASN A 256 -22.62 24.26 -14.26
CA ASN A 256 -24.00 24.72 -14.19
C ASN A 256 -24.88 23.90 -15.14
N GLY A 257 -25.54 22.87 -14.63
CA GLY A 257 -26.48 22.04 -15.40
C GLY A 257 -27.91 22.60 -15.49
N LEU A 258 -28.17 23.83 -15.04
CA LEU A 258 -29.48 24.47 -15.18
C LEU A 258 -29.71 24.96 -16.62
N LYS A 259 -30.96 25.30 -16.94
CA LYS A 259 -31.34 25.94 -18.22
C LYS A 259 -31.11 27.46 -18.22
N ASP A 260 -30.90 28.04 -17.05
CA ASP A 260 -30.71 29.47 -16.83
C ASP A 260 -29.33 29.75 -16.22
N ARG A 261 -28.96 31.03 -16.21
CA ARG A 261 -27.79 31.50 -15.49
C ARG A 261 -27.93 31.27 -13.98
N ALA A 262 -26.82 31.04 -13.30
CA ALA A 262 -26.76 30.94 -11.85
C ALA A 262 -25.51 31.63 -11.32
N THR A 263 -25.67 32.44 -10.27
CA THR A 263 -24.56 32.98 -9.49
C THR A 263 -24.16 31.94 -8.44
N VAL A 264 -22.98 31.35 -8.59
CA VAL A 264 -22.50 30.24 -7.75
C VAL A 264 -21.42 30.74 -6.80
N GLY A 265 -21.66 30.63 -5.50
CA GLY A 265 -20.66 30.89 -4.45
C GLY A 265 -20.02 29.59 -3.95
N LEU A 266 -18.75 29.67 -3.52
CA LEU A 266 -18.00 28.58 -2.89
C LEU A 266 -17.66 28.96 -1.43
N THR A 267 -18.07 28.12 -0.48
CA THR A 267 -17.61 28.16 0.91
C THR A 267 -16.71 26.96 1.16
N VAL A 268 -15.57 27.15 1.82
CA VAL A 268 -14.67 26.08 2.27
C VAL A 268 -14.71 26.00 3.79
N VAL A 269 -14.82 24.79 4.33
CA VAL A 269 -14.68 24.49 5.76
C VAL A 269 -13.66 23.38 5.94
N ILE A 270 -12.58 23.66 6.67
CA ILE A 270 -11.53 22.71 7.01
C ILE A 270 -11.80 22.19 8.41
N VAL A 271 -11.95 20.87 8.53
CA VAL A 271 -12.30 20.19 9.78
C VAL A 271 -11.17 19.25 10.15
N ASP A 272 -10.71 19.33 11.40
CA ASP A 272 -9.67 18.45 11.91
C ASP A 272 -10.18 17.03 12.21
N LYS A 273 -9.27 16.13 12.57
CA LYS A 273 -9.61 14.74 12.89
C LYS A 273 -10.60 14.58 14.07
N ASP A 274 -10.69 15.57 14.95
CA ASP A 274 -11.54 15.54 16.14
C ASP A 274 -12.97 16.00 15.82
N GLY A 275 -13.17 16.58 14.63
CA GLY A 275 -14.42 17.09 14.12
C GLY A 275 -14.55 18.60 14.29
N GLU A 276 -13.48 19.31 14.64
CA GLU A 276 -13.51 20.74 14.93
C GLU A 276 -13.14 21.58 13.71
N VAL A 277 -13.81 22.72 13.54
CA VAL A 277 -13.52 23.64 12.43
C VAL A 277 -12.17 24.32 12.67
N ALA A 278 -11.19 24.00 11.84
CA ALA A 278 -9.86 24.59 11.86
C ALA A 278 -9.79 25.90 11.06
N ALA A 279 -10.56 26.01 9.96
CA ALA A 279 -10.70 27.22 9.18
C ALA A 279 -12.02 27.22 8.39
N GLN A 280 -12.54 28.41 8.09
CA GLN A 280 -13.65 28.61 7.17
C GLN A 280 -13.45 29.92 6.40
N PHE A 281 -13.70 29.88 5.10
CA PHE A 281 -13.58 31.05 4.22
C PHE A 281 -14.47 30.89 2.98
N ASP A 282 -14.75 32.01 2.31
CA ASP A 282 -15.60 32.08 1.13
C ASP A 282 -14.80 32.61 -0.07
N GLY A 283 -15.15 32.14 -1.27
CA GLY A 283 -14.70 32.69 -2.53
C GLY A 283 -15.67 33.72 -3.08
N ASP A 284 -15.22 34.51 -4.05
CA ASP A 284 -16.10 35.42 -4.78
C ASP A 284 -17.11 34.61 -5.61
N PRO A 285 -18.42 34.93 -5.56
CA PRO A 285 -19.41 34.28 -6.39
C PRO A 285 -19.15 34.51 -7.88
N VAL A 286 -19.41 33.48 -8.70
CA VAL A 286 -19.21 33.52 -10.15
C VAL A 286 -20.54 33.35 -10.87
N ASP A 287 -20.84 34.27 -11.79
CA ASP A 287 -21.99 34.17 -12.67
C ASP A 287 -21.70 33.16 -13.79
N MET A 288 -22.43 32.05 -13.81
CA MET A 288 -22.27 30.99 -14.80
C MET A 288 -23.48 30.93 -15.72
N VAL A 289 -23.25 30.85 -17.03
CA VAL A 289 -24.33 30.61 -18.01
C VAL A 289 -24.77 29.14 -17.99
N ALA A 290 -25.94 28.86 -18.59
CA ALA A 290 -26.46 27.50 -18.68
C ALA A 290 -25.48 26.56 -19.43
N GLY A 291 -25.19 25.40 -18.84
CA GLY A 291 -24.28 24.40 -19.39
C GLY A 291 -22.79 24.68 -19.20
N GLU A 292 -22.43 25.84 -18.65
CA GLU A 292 -21.02 26.23 -18.46
C GLU A 292 -20.29 25.31 -17.48
N LYS A 293 -19.00 25.09 -17.76
CA LYS A 293 -18.03 24.46 -16.87
C LYS A 293 -16.88 25.44 -16.65
N THR A 294 -16.63 25.84 -15.40
CA THR A 294 -15.57 26.79 -15.05
C THR A 294 -14.98 26.46 -13.69
N THR A 295 -13.78 26.97 -13.40
CA THR A 295 -13.15 26.81 -12.08
C THR A 295 -13.45 28.03 -11.22
N ILE A 296 -13.98 27.77 -10.03
CA ILE A 296 -14.19 28.79 -8.99
C ILE A 296 -13.22 28.52 -7.84
N GLN A 297 -12.79 29.57 -7.14
CA GLN A 297 -11.75 29.48 -6.12
C GLN A 297 -12.17 30.16 -4.81
N ALA A 298 -11.64 29.64 -3.71
CA ALA A 298 -11.70 30.27 -2.40
C ALA A 298 -10.34 30.09 -1.71
N ALA A 299 -9.87 31.11 -1.00
CA ALA A 299 -8.61 31.05 -0.27
C ALA A 299 -8.74 31.63 1.13
N GLY A 300 -7.99 31.09 2.09
CA GLY A 300 -8.00 31.57 3.47
C GLY A 300 -6.90 30.96 4.34
N GLY A 301 -6.56 31.67 5.41
CA GLY A 301 -5.49 31.28 6.32
C GLY A 301 -5.90 30.19 7.32
N LEU A 302 -5.08 29.16 7.45
CA LEU A 302 -5.15 28.14 8.51
C LEU A 302 -4.27 28.56 9.70
N LYS A 303 -4.81 28.46 10.92
CA LYS A 303 -4.09 28.74 12.17
C LYS A 303 -4.11 27.51 13.07
N GLY A 304 -3.04 27.33 13.85
CA GLY A 304 -2.92 26.15 14.71
C GLY A 304 -2.81 24.85 13.93
N ALA A 305 -2.30 24.92 12.70
CA ALA A 305 -2.18 23.79 11.79
C ALA A 305 -1.41 22.63 12.43
N ARG A 306 -1.91 21.42 12.19
CA ARG A 306 -1.21 20.17 12.45
C ARG A 306 -0.82 19.59 11.10
N TRP A 307 0.48 19.50 10.87
CA TRP A 307 1.03 19.16 9.57
C TRP A 307 0.99 17.67 9.32
N TRP A 308 0.78 17.27 8.06
CA TRP A 308 1.03 15.91 7.64
C TRP A 308 2.54 15.67 7.58
N SER A 309 2.99 14.55 8.13
CA SER A 309 4.37 14.06 8.06
C SER A 309 4.40 12.53 8.16
N VAL A 310 5.57 11.92 7.96
CA VAL A 310 5.73 10.46 8.10
C VAL A 310 5.52 9.95 9.55
N ASN A 311 5.70 10.83 10.54
CA ASN A 311 5.57 10.49 11.97
C ASN A 311 4.22 10.93 12.56
N ASP A 312 3.63 11.98 11.98
CA ASP A 312 2.30 12.47 12.32
C ASP A 312 1.52 12.69 11.01
N PRO A 313 0.91 11.63 10.42
CA PRO A 313 0.20 11.71 9.15
C PRO A 313 -1.20 12.33 9.34
N HIS A 314 -1.24 13.55 9.86
CA HIS A 314 -2.49 14.23 10.15
C HIS A 314 -3.25 14.56 8.85
N LEU A 315 -4.53 14.16 8.80
CA LEU A 315 -5.44 14.43 7.70
C LEU A 315 -6.61 15.27 8.21
N TYR A 316 -7.01 16.23 7.40
CA TYR A 316 -8.20 17.06 7.53
C TYR A 316 -9.31 16.55 6.62
N GLU A 317 -10.55 16.86 6.97
CA GLU A 317 -11.67 16.85 6.04
C GLU A 317 -11.91 18.27 5.53
N VAL A 318 -11.75 18.48 4.23
CA VAL A 318 -12.04 19.76 3.57
C VAL A 318 -13.39 19.65 2.89
N TYR A 319 -14.38 20.37 3.44
CA TYR A 319 -15.72 20.49 2.90
C TYR A 319 -15.80 21.69 1.96
N THR A 320 -16.21 21.46 0.71
CA THR A 320 -16.42 22.49 -0.29
C THR A 320 -17.91 22.58 -0.62
N ILE A 321 -18.52 23.73 -0.35
CA ILE A 321 -19.96 23.91 -0.34
C ILE A 321 -20.34 24.92 -1.41
N LEU A 322 -21.10 24.49 -2.41
CA LEU A 322 -21.64 25.38 -3.44
C LEU A 322 -22.98 25.96 -2.99
N LYS A 323 -23.17 27.25 -3.22
CA LYS A 323 -24.44 27.95 -2.96
C LYS A 323 -24.92 28.70 -4.18
N VAL A 324 -26.22 28.64 -4.45
CA VAL A 324 -26.93 29.48 -5.42
C VAL A 324 -28.07 30.17 -4.68
N ASP A 325 -28.15 31.50 -4.77
CA ASP A 325 -29.12 32.33 -4.02
C ASP A 325 -29.13 32.02 -2.51
N GLY A 326 -27.94 31.77 -1.94
CA GLY A 326 -27.75 31.42 -0.53
C GLY A 326 -28.14 29.99 -0.13
N LYS A 327 -28.66 29.16 -1.05
CA LYS A 327 -29.04 27.76 -0.80
C LYS A 327 -27.91 26.82 -1.19
N VAL A 328 -27.62 25.83 -0.35
CA VAL A 328 -26.64 24.78 -0.66
C VAL A 328 -27.16 23.93 -1.81
N VAL A 329 -26.39 23.86 -2.90
CA VAL A 329 -26.70 23.05 -4.09
C VAL A 329 -25.75 21.87 -4.26
N ASP A 330 -24.60 21.89 -3.57
CA ASP A 330 -23.64 20.80 -3.55
C ASP A 330 -22.71 20.94 -2.34
N CYS A 331 -22.19 19.81 -1.85
CA CYS A 331 -21.20 19.73 -0.78
C CYS A 331 -20.36 18.48 -1.02
N GLU A 332 -19.05 18.66 -1.21
CA GLU A 332 -18.09 17.58 -1.43
C GLU A 332 -17.09 17.54 -0.26
N ARG A 333 -16.59 16.35 0.07
CA ARG A 333 -15.63 16.14 1.18
C ARG A 333 -14.36 15.53 0.63
N THR A 334 -13.29 16.32 0.63
CA THR A 334 -11.94 15.82 0.29
C THR A 334 -11.15 15.57 1.58
N THR A 335 -10.66 14.34 1.78
CA THR A 335 -9.70 14.04 2.85
C THR A 335 -8.28 14.30 2.34
N THR A 336 -7.54 15.20 2.99
CA THR A 336 -6.16 15.55 2.60
C THR A 336 -5.33 16.00 3.81
N GLY A 337 -4.02 16.13 3.63
CA GLY A 337 -3.08 16.60 4.66
C GLY A 337 -2.27 17.79 4.14
N PHE A 338 -1.89 18.70 5.02
CA PHE A 338 -1.10 19.87 4.65
C PHE A 338 0.35 19.68 5.06
N ARG A 339 1.27 19.79 4.11
CA ARG A 339 2.71 19.64 4.34
C ARG A 339 3.51 20.53 3.40
N LYS A 340 4.60 21.09 3.93
CA LYS A 340 5.64 21.70 3.12
C LYS A 340 6.65 20.62 2.72
N ALA A 341 6.94 20.50 1.43
CA ALA A 341 7.98 19.60 0.94
C ALA A 341 9.08 20.42 0.25
N GLU A 342 10.34 20.12 0.57
CA GLU A 342 11.51 20.68 -0.13
C GLU A 342 12.44 19.55 -0.58
N PHE A 343 12.97 19.67 -1.79
CA PHE A 343 13.82 18.68 -2.43
C PHE A 343 15.19 19.31 -2.67
N LYS A 344 16.20 18.87 -1.93
CA LYS A 344 17.53 19.48 -1.93
C LYS A 344 18.57 18.51 -2.47
N GLY A 345 19.58 19.03 -3.15
CA GLY A 345 20.83 18.32 -3.38
C GLY A 345 21.87 18.68 -2.33
N GLY A 346 23.02 18.01 -2.40
CA GLY A 346 24.24 18.43 -1.71
C GLY A 346 24.68 17.50 -0.60
N VAL A 347 26.00 17.43 -0.40
CA VAL A 347 26.63 16.64 0.67
C VAL A 347 26.17 17.12 2.05
N GLY A 348 25.55 16.22 2.82
CA GLY A 348 25.13 16.46 4.20
C GLY A 348 23.83 17.28 4.33
N THR A 349 23.36 17.91 3.24
CA THR A 349 22.21 18.83 3.25
C THR A 349 21.10 18.43 2.25
N GLY A 350 21.38 17.48 1.36
CA GLY A 350 20.44 17.02 0.35
C GLY A 350 19.35 16.11 0.88
N GLY A 351 18.48 15.68 -0.02
CA GLY A 351 17.34 14.81 0.24
C GLY A 351 16.03 15.55 0.46
N VAL A 352 15.08 14.84 1.06
CA VAL A 352 13.69 15.28 1.21
C VAL A 352 13.50 15.92 2.58
N HIS A 353 12.94 17.11 2.60
CA HIS A 353 12.54 17.78 3.84
C HIS A 353 11.02 17.91 3.88
N ILE A 354 10.41 17.51 4.99
CA ILE A 354 8.98 17.64 5.24
C ILE A 354 8.81 18.51 6.47
N ASN A 355 8.11 19.64 6.33
CA ASN A 355 7.90 20.63 7.40
C ASN A 355 9.22 21.12 8.03
N ASP A 356 10.17 21.50 7.17
CA ASP A 356 11.51 21.98 7.53
C ASP A 356 12.44 20.92 8.20
N GLU A 357 11.99 19.67 8.34
CA GLU A 357 12.79 18.56 8.89
C GLU A 357 13.25 17.60 7.79
N PHE A 358 14.52 17.20 7.83
CA PHE A 358 15.06 16.16 6.95
C PHE A 358 14.40 14.81 7.24
N VAL A 359 13.92 14.15 6.18
CA VAL A 359 13.32 12.82 6.25
C VAL A 359 14.11 11.88 5.36
N TYR A 360 14.81 10.93 5.98
CA TYR A 360 15.39 9.83 5.23
C TYR A 360 14.29 8.85 4.81
N LEU A 361 14.15 8.66 3.50
CA LEU A 361 13.18 7.73 2.93
C LEU A 361 13.75 6.32 2.98
N LYS A 362 13.08 5.43 3.70
CA LYS A 362 13.47 4.03 3.89
C LYS A 362 12.26 3.15 3.68
N GLY A 363 12.34 2.24 2.72
CA GLY A 363 11.21 1.37 2.41
C GLY A 363 11.41 0.53 1.17
N PHE A 364 10.37 0.47 0.33
CA PHE A 364 10.23 -0.61 -0.63
C PHE A 364 9.77 -0.14 -2.00
N ALA A 365 10.04 -0.93 -3.04
CA ALA A 365 9.35 -0.80 -4.32
C ALA A 365 8.31 -1.92 -4.42
N GLN A 366 7.11 -1.69 -4.96
CA GLN A 366 6.03 -2.68 -4.94
C GLN A 366 5.32 -2.69 -6.29
N ARG A 367 4.95 -3.88 -6.83
CA ARG A 367 4.06 -3.90 -8.00
C ARG A 367 2.72 -3.27 -7.62
N SER A 368 2.14 -2.49 -8.52
CA SER A 368 0.85 -1.83 -8.29
C SER A 368 -0.35 -2.78 -8.30
N SER A 369 -0.12 -4.04 -8.67
CA SER A 369 -1.10 -5.12 -8.50
C SER A 369 -1.28 -5.50 -7.02
N ASP A 370 -0.21 -5.38 -6.20
CA ASP A 370 -0.18 -5.64 -4.74
C ASP A 370 -0.91 -6.96 -4.35
N GLU A 371 -0.89 -7.95 -5.24
CA GLU A 371 -1.81 -9.09 -5.16
C GLU A 371 -1.62 -9.97 -3.93
N TRP A 372 -2.68 -10.67 -3.55
CA TRP A 372 -2.66 -11.72 -2.53
C TRP A 372 -2.87 -13.09 -3.17
N ALA A 373 -2.04 -14.07 -2.80
CA ALA A 373 -2.25 -15.43 -3.30
C ALA A 373 -3.62 -15.98 -2.88
N GLY A 374 -4.40 -16.43 -3.86
CA GLY A 374 -5.80 -16.87 -3.70
C GLY A 374 -6.86 -15.77 -3.82
N LEU A 375 -6.48 -14.49 -3.84
CA LEU A 375 -7.38 -13.34 -4.00
C LEU A 375 -7.06 -12.47 -5.23
N GLY A 376 -5.84 -12.58 -5.77
CA GLY A 376 -5.32 -11.68 -6.81
C GLY A 376 -5.23 -10.23 -6.32
N GLN A 377 -5.39 -9.27 -7.23
CA GLN A 377 -5.40 -7.84 -6.92
C GLN A 377 -6.69 -7.35 -6.23
N ALA A 378 -7.75 -8.16 -6.22
CA ALA A 378 -9.09 -7.73 -5.83
C ALA A 378 -9.44 -8.18 -4.39
N TYR A 379 -8.94 -7.45 -3.40
CA TYR A 379 -9.18 -7.71 -1.98
C TYR A 379 -9.68 -6.45 -1.23
N PRO A 380 -10.25 -6.59 -0.02
CA PRO A 380 -10.87 -5.48 0.69
C PRO A 380 -9.87 -4.44 1.21
N ASP A 381 -10.33 -3.19 1.25
CA ASP A 381 -9.72 -2.01 1.84
C ASP A 381 -8.89 -2.19 3.12
N TRP A 382 -9.43 -2.90 4.11
CA TRP A 382 -8.73 -3.10 5.39
C TRP A 382 -7.46 -3.96 5.25
N MET A 383 -7.34 -4.77 4.19
CA MET A 383 -6.14 -5.55 3.89
C MET A 383 -5.03 -4.69 3.26
N HIS A 384 -5.37 -3.63 2.52
CA HIS A 384 -4.39 -2.62 2.12
C HIS A 384 -3.81 -1.91 3.36
N ASP A 385 -4.67 -1.53 4.31
CA ASP A 385 -4.24 -1.00 5.61
C ASP A 385 -3.40 -2.01 6.40
N PHE A 386 -3.72 -3.32 6.30
CA PHE A 386 -2.93 -4.37 6.94
C PHE A 386 -1.49 -4.39 6.39
N THR A 387 -1.31 -4.31 5.08
CA THR A 387 0.01 -4.23 4.43
C THR A 387 0.75 -2.96 4.87
N ALA A 388 0.12 -1.79 4.82
CA ALA A 388 0.75 -0.53 5.24
C ALA A 388 1.12 -0.49 6.72
N ARG A 389 0.28 -1.08 7.59
CA ARG A 389 0.63 -1.26 9.00
C ARG A 389 1.90 -2.07 9.15
N MET A 390 2.05 -3.18 8.42
CA MET A 390 3.28 -3.99 8.48
C MET A 390 4.51 -3.19 8.00
N ILE A 391 4.36 -2.37 6.94
CA ILE A 391 5.44 -1.47 6.50
C ILE A 391 5.85 -0.51 7.63
N ARG A 392 4.88 0.09 8.34
CA ARG A 392 5.17 0.97 9.49
C ARG A 392 5.69 0.23 10.72
N GLU A 393 5.23 -0.99 10.96
CA GLU A 393 5.72 -1.86 12.04
C GLU A 393 7.19 -2.25 11.84
N CYS A 394 7.68 -2.31 10.59
CA CYS A 394 9.13 -2.40 10.30
C CYS A 394 9.79 -1.03 10.08
N HIS A 395 9.15 0.07 10.50
CA HIS A 395 9.59 1.46 10.42
C HIS A 395 9.84 2.03 9.01
N GLY A 396 9.39 1.35 7.96
CA GLY A 396 9.45 1.86 6.59
C GLY A 396 8.49 3.04 6.41
N ASN A 397 8.89 4.08 5.70
CA ASN A 397 8.13 5.32 5.48
C ASN A 397 8.05 5.73 4.00
N TYR A 398 8.42 4.82 3.10
CA TYR A 398 8.55 5.09 1.68
C TYR A 398 8.11 3.89 0.85
N ILE A 399 7.35 4.13 -0.22
CA ILE A 399 7.01 3.13 -1.23
C ILE A 399 7.12 3.71 -2.64
N ARG A 400 7.73 2.96 -3.56
CA ARG A 400 7.64 3.23 -4.99
C ARG A 400 6.70 2.23 -5.64
N TRP A 401 5.71 2.71 -6.37
CA TRP A 401 4.85 1.84 -7.18
C TRP A 401 5.51 1.49 -8.51
N MET A 402 5.34 0.24 -8.94
CA MET A 402 5.98 -0.34 -10.12
C MET A 402 4.95 -1.02 -11.05
N HIS A 403 4.94 -0.75 -12.35
CA HIS A 403 5.39 0.47 -13.01
C HIS A 403 4.21 1.25 -13.60
N VAL A 404 3.04 1.06 -12.98
CA VAL A 404 1.80 1.75 -13.31
C VAL A 404 1.24 2.45 -12.08
N SER A 405 0.40 3.46 -12.25
CA SER A 405 -0.20 4.17 -11.12
C SER A 405 -0.88 3.20 -10.13
N PRO A 406 -0.79 3.47 -8.81
CA PRO A 406 -1.39 2.63 -7.79
C PRO A 406 -2.92 2.64 -7.88
N GLN A 407 -3.55 1.77 -7.11
CA GLN A 407 -5.00 1.86 -6.86
C GLN A 407 -5.31 3.04 -5.95
N LYS A 408 -6.56 3.55 -5.99
CA LYS A 408 -6.98 4.66 -5.13
C LYS A 408 -6.82 4.33 -3.65
N VAL A 409 -7.29 3.14 -3.30
CA VAL A 409 -7.25 2.57 -1.96
C VAL A 409 -5.82 2.46 -1.44
N ASP A 410 -4.84 2.07 -2.28
CA ASP A 410 -3.42 2.01 -1.92
C ASP A 410 -2.85 3.39 -1.66
N ALA A 411 -3.06 4.35 -2.57
CA ALA A 411 -2.55 5.70 -2.41
C ALA A 411 -3.09 6.37 -1.15
N ASP A 412 -4.38 6.21 -0.87
CA ASP A 412 -5.02 6.75 0.33
C ASP A 412 -4.53 6.05 1.61
N THR A 413 -4.26 4.74 1.52
CA THR A 413 -3.63 3.98 2.61
C THR A 413 -2.28 4.60 2.99
N MET A 414 -1.41 4.84 2.02
CA MET A 414 -0.08 5.37 2.30
C MET A 414 -0.14 6.79 2.91
N ALA A 415 -1.10 7.63 2.48
CA ALA A 415 -1.36 8.92 3.09
C ALA A 415 -1.77 8.82 4.55
N ARG A 416 -2.67 7.89 4.84
CA ARG A 416 -3.19 7.59 6.17
C ARG A 416 -2.11 7.08 7.12
N TRP A 417 -1.20 6.23 6.64
CA TRP A 417 -0.15 5.61 7.45
C TRP A 417 1.19 6.37 7.47
N GLY A 418 1.29 7.52 6.79
CA GLY A 418 2.52 8.33 6.79
C GLY A 418 3.65 7.72 5.95
N ILE A 419 3.32 7.18 4.78
CA ILE A 419 4.26 6.54 3.86
C ILE A 419 4.34 7.39 2.59
N VAL A 420 5.51 7.96 2.31
CA VAL A 420 5.78 8.75 1.09
C VAL A 420 5.74 7.84 -0.15
N GLN A 421 5.21 8.35 -1.26
CA GLN A 421 5.00 7.59 -2.48
C GLN A 421 5.73 8.18 -3.70
N VAL A 422 6.25 7.28 -4.55
CA VAL A 422 6.47 7.54 -5.97
C VAL A 422 5.31 6.96 -6.76
N CYS A 423 4.66 7.81 -7.57
CA CYS A 423 3.55 7.43 -8.43
C CYS A 423 3.98 7.51 -9.90
N PRO A 424 4.14 6.36 -10.59
CA PRO A 424 4.46 6.34 -12.02
C PRO A 424 3.21 6.59 -12.88
N ALA A 425 3.45 6.89 -14.15
CA ALA A 425 2.43 6.87 -15.20
C ALA A 425 2.00 5.42 -15.52
N GLY A 426 2.36 4.94 -16.71
CA GLY A 426 2.32 3.53 -17.09
C GLY A 426 3.55 3.20 -17.94
N ASP A 427 4.31 2.20 -17.49
CA ASP A 427 5.54 1.76 -18.17
C ASP A 427 5.76 0.24 -18.03
N LYS A 428 6.67 -0.25 -18.85
CA LYS A 428 7.43 -1.47 -18.65
C LYS A 428 8.87 -1.11 -18.28
N GLU A 429 9.78 -1.05 -19.26
CA GLU A 429 11.20 -0.73 -19.01
C GLU A 429 11.92 -0.17 -20.27
N ARG A 430 11.22 0.63 -21.08
CA ARG A 430 11.81 1.34 -22.24
C ARG A 430 11.20 2.73 -22.43
N ASP A 431 11.94 3.61 -23.12
CA ASP A 431 11.35 4.85 -23.61
C ASP A 431 10.31 4.52 -24.69
N ALA A 432 9.07 4.91 -24.45
CA ALA A 432 7.98 4.70 -25.39
C ALA A 432 8.09 5.71 -26.54
N THR A 433 7.60 5.36 -27.72
CA THR A 433 7.62 6.26 -28.89
C THR A 433 6.27 6.31 -29.58
N GLY A 434 6.02 7.36 -30.36
CA GLY A 434 4.75 7.54 -31.10
C GLY A 434 3.54 7.45 -30.17
N ARG A 435 2.52 6.71 -30.58
CA ARG A 435 1.26 6.63 -29.83
C ARG A 435 1.41 6.06 -28.42
N GLN A 436 2.37 5.16 -28.16
CA GLN A 436 2.60 4.64 -26.80
C GLN A 436 3.11 5.73 -25.84
N TRP A 437 3.88 6.71 -26.36
CA TRP A 437 4.29 7.86 -25.56
C TRP A 437 3.09 8.78 -25.27
N ASP A 438 2.23 9.03 -26.26
CA ASP A 438 1.01 9.81 -26.05
C ASP A 438 0.10 9.15 -25.00
N GLN A 439 -0.08 7.82 -25.07
CA GLN A 439 -0.81 7.04 -24.07
C GLN A 439 -0.19 7.21 -22.67
N ARG A 440 1.15 7.24 -22.55
CA ARG A 440 1.84 7.50 -21.28
C ARG A 440 1.57 8.91 -20.73
N VAL A 441 1.64 9.92 -21.58
CA VAL A 441 1.32 11.31 -21.21
C VAL A 441 -0.15 11.44 -20.76
N GLU A 442 -1.06 10.78 -21.47
CA GLU A 442 -2.48 10.73 -21.14
C GLU A 442 -2.73 10.13 -19.75
N VAL A 443 -2.16 8.95 -19.45
CA VAL A 443 -2.33 8.33 -18.13
C VAL A 443 -1.65 9.12 -17.02
N MET A 444 -0.48 9.76 -17.27
CA MET A 444 0.14 10.64 -16.27
C MET A 444 -0.76 11.82 -15.90
N ARG A 445 -1.37 12.48 -16.90
CA ARG A 445 -2.34 13.55 -16.67
C ARG A 445 -3.53 13.06 -15.85
N ILE A 446 -4.09 11.91 -16.20
CA ILE A 446 -5.24 11.33 -15.49
C ILE A 446 -4.85 11.05 -14.03
N SER A 447 -3.69 10.44 -13.79
CA SER A 447 -3.19 10.15 -12.45
C SER A 447 -2.93 11.41 -11.64
N MET A 448 -2.33 12.46 -12.22
CA MET A 448 -2.15 13.75 -11.52
C MET A 448 -3.49 14.33 -11.08
N ILE A 449 -4.48 14.41 -11.98
CA ILE A 449 -5.80 14.96 -11.66
C ILE A 449 -6.49 14.14 -10.55
N TYR A 450 -6.40 12.82 -10.63
CA TYR A 450 -7.07 11.91 -9.69
C TYR A 450 -6.41 11.89 -8.30
N TYR A 451 -5.09 12.13 -8.23
CA TYR A 451 -4.30 11.95 -7.01
C TYR A 451 -3.69 13.24 -6.43
N ARG A 452 -3.82 14.41 -7.08
CA ARG A 452 -3.17 15.67 -6.65
C ARG A 452 -3.54 16.17 -5.24
N ASN A 453 -4.62 15.68 -4.64
CA ASN A 453 -4.97 15.97 -3.25
C ASN A 453 -4.41 14.94 -2.24
N ASN A 454 -3.68 13.92 -2.69
CA ASN A 454 -3.03 12.95 -1.79
C ASN A 454 -1.72 13.54 -1.24
N PRO A 455 -1.58 13.74 0.09
CA PRO A 455 -0.42 14.43 0.66
C PRO A 455 0.87 13.63 0.60
N SER A 456 0.77 12.31 0.45
CA SER A 456 1.92 11.40 0.52
C SER A 456 2.62 11.13 -0.79
N ILE A 457 1.97 11.39 -1.93
CA ILE A 457 2.66 11.40 -3.22
C ILE A 457 3.52 12.65 -3.26
N LEU A 458 4.83 12.46 -3.33
CA LEU A 458 5.82 13.54 -3.47
C LEU A 458 6.55 13.49 -4.82
N PHE A 459 6.53 12.33 -5.48
CA PHE A 459 7.23 12.09 -6.74
C PHE A 459 6.28 11.54 -7.79
N TRP A 460 6.24 12.21 -8.94
CA TRP A 460 5.70 11.65 -10.17
C TRP A 460 6.83 10.97 -10.95
N GLU A 461 6.64 9.76 -11.45
CA GLU A 461 7.67 9.05 -12.22
C GLU A 461 7.29 8.96 -13.71
N ALA A 462 8.07 9.66 -14.54
CA ALA A 462 7.89 9.74 -15.99
C ALA A 462 8.22 8.44 -16.74
N GLY A 463 8.96 7.54 -16.08
CA GLY A 463 9.38 6.27 -16.66
C GLY A 463 10.20 5.41 -15.70
N ASN A 464 10.06 4.11 -15.86
CA ASN A 464 10.88 3.09 -15.23
C ASN A 464 12.24 2.93 -15.94
N THR A 465 12.62 3.81 -16.85
CA THR A 465 13.96 3.85 -17.45
C THR A 465 14.19 5.22 -18.05
N VAL A 466 15.44 5.56 -18.40
CA VAL A 466 15.75 6.87 -18.98
C VAL A 466 14.90 7.15 -20.23
N VAL A 467 14.37 8.36 -20.32
CA VAL A 467 13.60 8.86 -21.48
C VAL A 467 14.40 9.92 -22.23
N THR A 468 13.98 10.31 -23.43
CA THR A 468 14.57 11.46 -24.13
C THR A 468 14.42 12.78 -23.34
N VAL A 469 15.22 13.78 -23.69
CA VAL A 469 15.16 15.12 -23.08
C VAL A 469 13.80 15.76 -23.36
N GLU A 470 13.31 15.63 -24.59
CA GLU A 470 12.02 16.15 -25.03
C GLU A 470 10.87 15.52 -24.22
N HIS A 471 10.90 14.20 -24.04
CA HIS A 471 9.92 13.47 -23.23
C HIS A 471 9.94 13.91 -21.75
N MET A 472 11.13 14.09 -21.18
CA MET A 472 11.25 14.59 -19.80
C MET A 472 10.74 16.03 -19.67
N GLN A 473 11.02 16.91 -20.65
CA GLN A 473 10.51 18.29 -20.67
C GLN A 473 8.99 18.31 -20.72
N GLN A 474 8.39 17.50 -21.59
CA GLN A 474 6.94 17.40 -21.71
C GLN A 474 6.30 16.92 -20.39
N MET A 475 6.91 15.96 -19.69
CA MET A 475 6.42 15.50 -18.39
C MET A 475 6.53 16.57 -17.29
N VAL A 476 7.61 17.37 -17.28
CA VAL A 476 7.74 18.55 -16.40
C VAL A 476 6.68 19.59 -16.69
N GLU A 477 6.42 19.89 -17.97
CA GLU A 477 5.38 20.81 -18.39
C GLU A 477 3.99 20.30 -18.02
N LEU A 478 3.74 19.00 -18.18
CA LEU A 478 2.49 18.37 -17.78
C LEU A 478 2.27 18.49 -16.27
N ARG A 479 3.29 18.22 -15.44
CA ARG A 479 3.22 18.45 -14.00
C ARG A 479 2.92 19.91 -13.69
N LYS A 480 3.61 20.86 -14.31
CA LYS A 480 3.36 22.31 -14.12
C LYS A 480 1.94 22.71 -14.53
N GLN A 481 1.36 22.03 -15.51
CA GLN A 481 -0.01 22.30 -15.95
C GLN A 481 -1.05 21.75 -14.96
N TRP A 482 -0.89 20.52 -14.48
CA TRP A 482 -1.96 19.80 -13.76
C TRP A 482 -1.76 19.71 -12.24
N ASP A 483 -0.54 19.95 -11.76
CA ASP A 483 -0.14 19.98 -10.35
C ASP A 483 0.97 21.03 -10.09
N PRO A 484 0.71 22.33 -10.38
CA PRO A 484 1.70 23.40 -10.22
C PRO A 484 2.12 23.63 -8.76
N GLU A 485 1.16 23.61 -7.83
CA GLU A 485 1.32 24.02 -6.44
C GLU A 485 1.28 22.83 -5.46
N GLY A 486 1.41 21.60 -5.98
CA GLY A 486 1.36 20.39 -5.16
C GLY A 486 2.57 20.22 -4.25
N GLY A 487 3.64 21.00 -4.44
CA GLY A 487 4.93 20.77 -3.80
C GLY A 487 5.50 19.39 -4.13
N ARG A 488 5.37 18.96 -5.40
CA ARG A 488 5.83 17.67 -5.91
C ARG A 488 6.84 17.88 -7.04
N VAL A 489 7.64 16.85 -7.29
CA VAL A 489 8.64 16.83 -8.36
C VAL A 489 8.41 15.67 -9.32
N ILE A 490 8.83 15.79 -10.58
CA ILE A 490 8.80 14.72 -11.58
C ILE A 490 10.20 14.34 -12.07
N GLY A 491 10.41 13.04 -12.27
CA GLY A 491 11.71 12.48 -12.62
C GLY A 491 11.57 11.08 -13.18
N VAL A 492 12.69 10.39 -13.32
CA VAL A 492 12.76 9.08 -13.99
C VAL A 492 13.82 8.20 -13.34
N ARG A 493 13.67 6.88 -13.47
CA ARG A 493 14.74 5.95 -13.11
C ARG A 493 15.81 5.95 -14.20
N GLY A 494 17.07 6.19 -13.82
CA GLY A 494 18.22 6.03 -14.70
C GLY A 494 18.54 4.57 -15.02
N ASN A 495 19.27 4.34 -16.11
CA ASN A 495 19.75 3.03 -16.55
C ASN A 495 21.23 3.10 -16.97
N GLY A 496 21.76 2.10 -17.67
CA GLY A 496 23.15 2.06 -18.14
C GLY A 496 23.51 2.95 -19.33
N ASP A 497 22.61 3.78 -19.84
CA ASP A 497 22.89 4.76 -20.90
C ASP A 497 23.38 6.08 -20.29
N ASP A 498 24.68 6.14 -20.01
CA ASP A 498 25.34 7.29 -19.39
C ASP A 498 25.18 8.60 -20.18
N PRO A 499 25.29 8.63 -21.53
CA PRO A 499 24.95 9.80 -22.35
C PRO A 499 23.51 10.28 -22.18
N ALA A 500 22.51 9.38 -22.25
CA ALA A 500 21.10 9.76 -22.10
C ALA A 500 20.82 10.30 -20.69
N ASN A 501 21.37 9.64 -19.67
CA ASN A 501 21.28 10.13 -18.29
C ASN A 501 21.89 11.54 -18.16
N THR A 502 23.10 11.76 -18.68
CA THR A 502 23.73 13.08 -18.67
C THR A 502 22.83 14.13 -19.32
N ALA A 503 22.27 13.82 -20.49
CA ALA A 503 21.42 14.73 -21.26
C ALA A 503 20.15 15.18 -20.52
N ILE A 504 19.48 14.28 -19.77
CA ILE A 504 18.25 14.63 -19.05
C ILE A 504 18.49 15.31 -17.69
N THR A 505 19.72 15.26 -17.17
CA THR A 505 20.06 15.80 -15.83
C THR A 505 19.62 17.25 -15.62
N PRO A 506 19.73 18.17 -16.60
CA PRO A 506 19.28 19.55 -16.43
C PRO A 506 17.75 19.72 -16.36
N VAL A 507 16.97 18.71 -16.72
CA VAL A 507 15.50 18.78 -16.85
C VAL A 507 14.78 18.08 -15.69
N ALA A 508 15.21 16.89 -15.31
CA ALA A 508 14.58 16.14 -14.24
C ALA A 508 14.64 16.87 -12.89
N GLU A 509 13.58 16.79 -12.09
CA GLU A 509 13.45 17.50 -10.82
C GLU A 509 13.87 16.62 -9.62
N TYR A 510 13.99 15.31 -9.82
CA TYR A 510 14.69 14.36 -8.95
C TYR A 510 15.27 13.23 -9.81
N TYR A 511 16.14 12.40 -9.23
CA TYR A 511 16.83 11.33 -9.95
C TYR A 511 16.59 9.97 -9.30
N GLY A 512 15.92 9.06 -10.00
CA GLY A 512 15.85 7.65 -9.60
C GLY A 512 17.06 6.88 -10.13
N VAL A 513 17.55 5.89 -9.39
CA VAL A 513 18.60 4.96 -9.83
C VAL A 513 18.28 3.52 -9.46
N MET A 514 19.04 2.58 -10.02
CA MET A 514 19.00 1.14 -9.71
C MET A 514 20.42 0.57 -9.77
N ILE A 515 21.24 0.88 -8.76
CA ILE A 515 22.66 0.56 -8.88
C ILE A 515 23.29 -0.12 -7.68
N GLY A 516 22.60 -0.29 -6.54
CA GLY A 516 23.33 -0.68 -5.32
C GLY A 516 24.37 0.39 -4.96
N GLN A 517 25.07 0.24 -3.84
CA GLN A 517 26.39 0.85 -3.74
C GLN A 517 27.40 0.05 -4.60
N ASP A 518 27.27 0.08 -5.92
CA ASP A 518 28.22 -0.61 -6.81
C ASP A 518 29.63 -0.02 -6.62
N PRO A 519 30.70 -0.82 -6.41
CA PRO A 519 32.04 -0.27 -6.20
C PRO A 519 32.54 0.67 -7.30
N ARG A 520 31.97 0.59 -8.51
CA ARG A 520 32.27 1.52 -9.60
C ARG A 520 31.80 2.94 -9.33
N THR A 521 30.75 3.15 -8.51
CA THR A 521 30.33 4.50 -8.09
C THR A 521 31.44 5.23 -7.34
N ASP A 522 32.23 4.49 -6.57
CA ASP A 522 33.31 5.03 -5.74
C ASP A 522 34.59 5.26 -6.55
N ALA A 523 34.70 4.62 -7.73
CA ALA A 523 35.80 4.77 -8.66
C ALA A 523 35.61 5.91 -9.67
N LEU A 524 34.44 6.57 -9.70
CA LEU A 524 34.19 7.69 -10.59
C LEU A 524 35.10 8.88 -10.25
N GLN A 525 35.75 9.44 -11.27
CA GLN A 525 36.63 10.61 -11.13
C GLN A 525 35.99 11.83 -11.80
N GLY A 526 35.83 12.92 -11.06
CA GLY A 526 35.16 14.12 -11.53
C GLY A 526 33.69 14.18 -11.10
N GLU A 527 33.13 15.39 -11.04
CA GLU A 527 31.78 15.64 -10.53
C GLU A 527 30.68 15.16 -11.51
N ASP A 528 30.99 15.21 -12.80
CA ASP A 528 30.13 14.87 -13.94
C ASP A 528 30.27 13.42 -14.42
N ALA A 529 31.30 12.69 -13.95
CA ALA A 529 31.43 11.27 -14.23
C ALA A 529 30.18 10.53 -13.75
N ILE A 530 29.57 9.79 -14.67
CA ILE A 530 28.28 9.14 -14.45
C ILE A 530 28.42 7.64 -14.63
N PHE A 531 27.70 6.89 -13.79
CA PHE A 531 27.53 5.47 -13.95
C PHE A 531 26.12 5.08 -13.58
N ARG A 532 25.39 4.53 -14.56
CA ARG A 532 24.03 4.03 -14.39
C ARG A 532 23.08 5.04 -13.72
N GLY A 533 23.24 6.31 -14.07
CA GLY A 533 22.45 7.42 -13.54
C GLY A 533 22.93 8.03 -12.23
N TYR A 534 23.98 7.52 -11.58
CA TYR A 534 24.64 8.18 -10.45
C TYR A 534 25.79 9.07 -10.92
N SER A 535 25.83 10.30 -10.41
CA SER A 535 26.99 11.22 -10.44
C SER A 535 26.92 12.16 -9.25
N ALA A 536 28.06 12.75 -8.86
CA ALA A 536 28.08 13.77 -7.81
C ALA A 536 27.27 15.01 -8.22
N ALA A 537 27.33 15.42 -9.50
CA ALA A 537 26.55 16.52 -10.04
C ALA A 537 25.03 16.32 -9.88
N ARG A 538 24.52 15.09 -10.08
CA ARG A 538 23.11 14.77 -9.84
C ARG A 538 22.76 14.84 -8.37
N ARG A 539 23.54 14.17 -7.51
CA ARG A 539 23.40 14.22 -6.05
C ARG A 539 23.36 15.66 -5.53
N ASP A 540 24.22 16.52 -6.05
CA ASP A 540 24.38 17.89 -5.57
C ASP A 540 23.29 18.83 -6.10
N ARG A 541 22.51 18.40 -7.10
CA ARG A 541 21.44 19.18 -7.72
C ARG A 541 20.06 18.93 -7.10
N ALA A 542 19.69 17.68 -6.86
CA ALA A 542 18.36 17.31 -6.35
C ALA A 542 18.41 15.92 -5.67
N PRO A 543 17.32 15.49 -5.01
CA PRO A 543 17.29 14.17 -4.39
C PRO A 543 17.59 13.04 -5.38
N LEU A 544 18.54 12.20 -5.00
CA LEU A 544 18.96 10.99 -5.70
C LEU A 544 18.44 9.78 -4.93
N ILE A 545 17.49 9.04 -5.48
CA ILE A 545 16.72 8.01 -4.77
C ILE A 545 17.00 6.66 -5.40
N GLU A 546 17.31 5.65 -4.59
CA GLU A 546 17.31 4.26 -5.02
C GLU A 546 15.88 3.78 -5.18
N THR A 547 15.55 3.24 -6.35
CA THR A 547 14.18 2.96 -6.76
C THR A 547 13.85 1.47 -6.78
N GLU A 548 14.83 0.56 -6.75
CA GLU A 548 14.57 -0.89 -6.76
C GLU A 548 15.85 -1.72 -6.53
N ASP A 549 16.42 -1.61 -5.34
CA ASP A 549 17.62 -2.37 -4.93
C ASP A 549 17.29 -3.76 -4.34
N PHE A 550 18.31 -4.62 -4.17
CA PHE A 550 18.21 -5.92 -3.51
C PHE A 550 17.25 -6.89 -4.20
N ARG A 551 17.50 -7.16 -5.48
CA ARG A 551 16.74 -8.07 -6.36
C ARG A 551 16.80 -9.55 -5.98
N ASP A 552 17.53 -9.87 -4.93
CA ASP A 552 17.74 -11.21 -4.42
C ASP A 552 16.42 -11.86 -4.00
N GLU A 553 16.38 -13.19 -4.04
CA GLU A 553 15.17 -13.98 -3.78
C GLU A 553 15.45 -15.06 -2.74
N GLY A 554 14.68 -15.05 -1.66
CA GLY A 554 14.71 -16.03 -0.59
C GLY A 554 13.30 -16.37 -0.11
N ALA A 555 12.88 -17.62 -0.34
CA ALA A 555 11.56 -18.09 0.10
C ALA A 555 11.50 -18.26 1.62
N ARG A 556 10.32 -18.03 2.20
CA ARG A 556 10.10 -18.17 3.65
C ARG A 556 10.40 -19.57 4.17
N ARG A 557 10.08 -20.62 3.42
CA ARG A 557 10.04 -22.03 3.88
C ARG A 557 11.40 -22.66 4.25
N PHE A 558 12.51 -21.99 4.00
CA PHE A 558 13.85 -22.48 4.33
C PHE A 558 14.39 -21.65 5.50
N TRP A 559 14.58 -22.24 6.68
CA TRP A 559 15.16 -21.53 7.82
C TRP A 559 16.66 -21.25 7.63
N ASP A 560 17.42 -22.33 7.61
CA ASP A 560 18.88 -22.38 7.57
C ASP A 560 19.32 -23.83 7.23
N PRO A 561 20.63 -24.08 7.02
CA PRO A 561 21.12 -25.41 6.63
C PRO A 561 20.93 -26.53 7.67
N TYR A 562 20.55 -26.20 8.91
CA TYR A 562 20.50 -27.14 10.04
C TYR A 562 19.07 -27.57 10.39
N SER A 563 18.09 -27.10 9.62
CA SER A 563 16.67 -27.19 9.93
C SER A 563 15.94 -28.19 9.05
N PRO A 564 15.15 -29.12 9.63
CA PRO A 564 14.25 -29.97 8.85
C PRO A 564 13.10 -29.16 8.23
N PRO A 565 12.51 -29.67 7.12
CA PRO A 565 12.95 -30.85 6.36
C PRO A 565 14.09 -30.54 5.36
N TYR A 566 14.46 -29.28 5.19
CA TYR A 566 15.34 -28.81 4.10
C TYR A 566 16.81 -28.61 4.53
N TYR A 567 17.40 -29.61 5.17
CA TYR A 567 18.80 -29.58 5.58
C TYR A 567 19.72 -29.28 4.39
N GLY A 568 20.57 -28.26 4.54
CA GLY A 568 21.53 -27.86 3.51
C GLY A 568 20.89 -27.59 2.14
N PHE A 569 19.67 -27.02 2.13
CA PHE A 569 18.90 -26.64 0.94
C PHE A 569 19.78 -26.28 -0.27
N LYS A 570 19.38 -26.74 -1.46
CA LYS A 570 20.00 -26.42 -2.74
C LYS A 570 18.95 -25.83 -3.66
N LYS A 571 19.31 -24.73 -4.33
CA LYS A 571 18.49 -24.09 -5.34
C LYS A 571 18.21 -25.06 -6.49
N GLY A 572 17.10 -24.83 -7.19
CA GLY A 572 16.75 -25.56 -8.40
C GLY A 572 17.73 -25.29 -9.57
N PRO A 573 17.60 -26.05 -10.67
CA PRO A 573 18.53 -25.96 -11.80
C PRO A 573 18.55 -24.58 -12.48
N ASP A 574 17.40 -23.91 -12.58
CA ASP A 574 17.25 -22.62 -13.29
C ASP A 574 17.11 -21.44 -12.32
N ASP A 575 17.21 -21.72 -11.03
CA ASP A 575 17.20 -20.73 -9.97
C ASP A 575 18.51 -19.92 -9.97
N THR A 576 18.42 -18.61 -9.77
CA THR A 576 19.60 -17.74 -9.64
C THR A 576 20.15 -17.79 -8.22
N TYR A 577 19.29 -17.70 -7.20
CA TYR A 577 19.68 -17.44 -5.83
C TYR A 577 19.63 -18.69 -4.94
N GLN A 578 20.59 -18.77 -4.02
CA GLN A 578 20.80 -19.89 -3.10
C GLN A 578 20.65 -19.36 -1.65
N TYR A 579 19.49 -18.78 -1.35
CA TYR A 579 19.23 -18.19 -0.04
C TYR A 579 18.16 -18.98 0.73
N ASP A 580 18.53 -19.41 1.94
CA ASP A 580 17.55 -19.65 3.01
C ASP A 580 17.19 -18.32 3.69
N SER A 581 16.22 -18.35 4.60
CA SER A 581 15.72 -17.15 5.28
C SER A 581 16.80 -16.44 6.13
N GLU A 582 17.70 -17.20 6.77
CA GLU A 582 18.80 -16.63 7.55
C GLU A 582 19.78 -15.87 6.64
N ASN A 583 20.28 -16.50 5.58
CA ASN A 583 21.24 -15.88 4.67
C ASN A 583 20.62 -14.78 3.81
N PHE A 584 19.34 -14.89 3.44
CA PHE A 584 18.61 -13.81 2.77
C PHE A 584 18.54 -12.56 3.65
N ALA A 585 18.22 -12.73 4.94
CA ALA A 585 18.20 -11.63 5.90
C ALA A 585 19.59 -11.00 6.07
N LEU A 586 20.65 -11.81 6.20
CA LEU A 586 22.02 -11.32 6.31
C LEU A 586 22.46 -10.55 5.05
N ALA A 587 22.15 -11.06 3.85
CA ALA A 587 22.43 -10.36 2.60
C ALA A 587 21.68 -9.01 2.52
N GLY A 588 20.42 -8.98 2.94
CA GLY A 588 19.63 -7.76 3.01
C GLY A 588 20.18 -6.74 4.00
N VAL A 589 20.68 -7.19 5.16
CA VAL A 589 21.32 -6.31 6.15
C VAL A 589 22.60 -5.69 5.60
N LYS A 590 23.44 -6.49 4.94
CA LYS A 590 24.66 -6.01 4.28
C LYS A 590 24.32 -4.96 3.23
N ARG A 591 23.34 -5.24 2.39
CA ARG A 591 22.91 -4.31 1.34
C ARG A 591 22.32 -3.01 1.91
N TYR A 592 21.45 -3.08 2.90
CA TYR A 592 20.89 -1.90 3.54
C TYR A 592 21.98 -1.04 4.20
N TRP A 593 22.96 -1.66 4.86
CA TRP A 593 24.08 -0.94 5.48
C TRP A 593 24.87 -0.10 4.47
N GLU A 594 25.14 -0.64 3.28
CA GLU A 594 25.83 0.09 2.21
C GLU A 594 25.10 1.39 1.85
N TYR A 595 23.76 1.40 1.85
CA TYR A 595 22.98 2.62 1.63
C TYR A 595 22.94 3.52 2.87
N TRP A 596 22.77 2.92 4.04
CA TRP A 596 22.64 3.65 5.29
C TRP A 596 23.91 4.43 5.65
N GLU A 597 25.09 3.82 5.48
CA GLU A 597 26.36 4.51 5.70
C GLU A 597 26.61 5.61 4.66
N ASN A 598 26.09 5.41 3.43
CA ASN A 598 26.20 6.34 2.31
C ASN A 598 25.01 7.33 2.18
N ARG A 599 24.19 7.48 3.22
CA ARG A 599 23.02 8.37 3.21
C ARG A 599 23.43 9.83 3.03
N ILE A 600 22.61 10.61 2.34
CA ILE A 600 22.90 12.00 1.96
C ILE A 600 23.10 12.94 3.14
N SER A 601 22.62 12.59 4.34
CA SER A 601 22.85 13.36 5.55
C SER A 601 24.27 13.20 6.12
N ASN A 602 25.09 12.29 5.57
CA ASN A 602 26.49 12.19 5.93
C ASN A 602 27.25 13.41 5.40
N THR A 603 28.11 14.02 6.23
CA THR A 603 28.90 15.20 5.86
C THR A 603 30.18 14.86 5.11
N ASP A 604 30.60 13.60 5.11
CA ASP A 604 31.71 13.13 4.28
C ASP A 604 31.22 12.94 2.83
N PRO A 605 31.76 13.69 1.84
CA PRO A 605 31.38 13.54 0.44
C PRO A 605 31.51 12.11 -0.10
N ALA A 606 32.45 11.30 0.42
CA ALA A 606 32.64 9.91 0.00
C ALA A 606 31.49 9.00 0.46
N HIS A 607 30.76 9.40 1.51
CA HIS A 607 29.67 8.64 2.12
C HIS A 607 28.34 9.42 2.12
N SER A 608 28.22 10.43 1.27
CA SER A 608 27.01 11.24 1.12
C SER A 608 26.51 11.05 -0.31
N LYS A 609 25.54 10.15 -0.52
CA LYS A 609 25.14 9.72 -1.87
C LYS A 609 23.62 9.64 -2.04
N TRP A 610 22.94 8.96 -1.11
CA TRP A 610 21.57 8.53 -1.32
C TRP A 610 20.57 9.32 -0.49
N SER A 611 19.54 9.88 -1.14
CA SER A 611 18.44 10.58 -0.49
C SER A 611 17.33 9.66 0.02
N GLY A 612 17.27 8.44 -0.51
CA GLY A 612 16.28 7.44 -0.12
C GLY A 612 16.63 6.04 -0.61
N TYR A 613 16.05 5.05 0.04
CA TYR A 613 16.26 3.63 -0.20
C TYR A 613 14.95 2.88 -0.41
N ALA A 614 14.79 2.23 -1.57
CA ALA A 614 13.76 1.22 -1.82
C ALA A 614 14.37 -0.15 -2.08
N SER A 615 14.14 -1.10 -1.17
CA SER A 615 14.36 -2.52 -1.45
C SER A 615 13.21 -3.07 -2.29
N ILE A 616 13.49 -3.79 -3.37
CA ILE A 616 12.47 -4.28 -4.28
C ILE A 616 11.57 -5.31 -3.61
N TYR A 617 10.27 -5.07 -3.74
CA TYR A 617 9.15 -5.77 -3.13
C TYR A 617 9.06 -5.68 -1.63
N PHE A 618 7.90 -5.28 -1.13
CA PHE A 618 7.54 -5.56 0.26
C PHE A 618 6.97 -6.99 0.37
N THR A 619 6.20 -7.44 -0.62
CA THR A 619 5.49 -8.73 -0.66
C THR A 619 5.98 -9.62 -1.79
N ASP A 620 5.87 -10.94 -1.68
CA ASP A 620 6.15 -11.81 -2.83
C ASP A 620 5.06 -11.68 -3.88
N GLU A 621 5.45 -11.63 -5.16
CA GLU A 621 4.57 -11.24 -6.28
C GLU A 621 4.50 -12.32 -7.37
N ASP A 622 3.38 -12.36 -8.09
CA ASP A 622 3.09 -13.21 -9.27
C ASP A 622 3.78 -12.70 -10.56
N ALA A 623 4.75 -11.81 -10.40
CA ALA A 623 5.50 -11.15 -11.46
C ALA A 623 6.74 -11.94 -11.89
N ASP A 624 7.52 -11.36 -12.81
CA ASP A 624 8.82 -11.89 -13.24
C ASP A 624 9.75 -12.18 -12.05
N GLY A 625 10.49 -13.29 -12.09
CA GLY A 625 11.52 -13.56 -11.09
C GLY A 625 12.65 -14.45 -11.58
N ARG A 626 13.48 -14.91 -10.64
CA ARG A 626 14.73 -15.64 -10.92
C ARG A 626 14.82 -16.98 -10.18
N GLN A 627 13.76 -17.39 -9.49
CA GLN A 627 13.59 -18.75 -8.99
C GLN A 627 12.71 -19.59 -9.94
N ASP A 628 13.08 -19.59 -11.24
CA ASP A 628 12.34 -20.15 -12.40
C ASP A 628 12.32 -21.70 -12.45
N SER A 629 12.58 -22.36 -11.32
CA SER A 629 12.44 -23.81 -11.22
C SER A 629 11.90 -24.29 -9.87
N SER A 630 11.70 -23.38 -8.91
CA SER A 630 11.34 -23.75 -7.54
C SER A 630 10.23 -22.94 -6.90
N GLU A 631 9.86 -21.78 -7.44
CA GLU A 631 8.86 -20.90 -6.84
C GLU A 631 7.73 -20.52 -7.80
N VAL A 632 6.49 -20.44 -7.28
CA VAL A 632 5.31 -19.93 -8.01
C VAL A 632 5.16 -18.40 -7.90
N ALA A 633 6.14 -17.72 -7.34
CA ALA A 633 6.16 -16.27 -7.16
C ALA A 633 7.61 -15.78 -7.19
N ARG A 634 7.82 -14.50 -7.49
CA ARG A 634 9.09 -13.85 -7.18
C ARG A 634 9.19 -13.63 -5.69
N VAL A 635 10.18 -14.29 -5.07
CA VAL A 635 10.31 -14.32 -3.61
C VAL A 635 11.29 -13.27 -3.04
N SER A 636 11.32 -12.06 -3.62
CA SER A 636 12.14 -10.93 -3.12
C SER A 636 11.48 -10.17 -1.96
N GLY A 637 10.21 -10.44 -1.68
CA GLY A 637 9.43 -9.78 -0.65
C GLY A 637 9.99 -10.01 0.75
N LYS A 638 9.64 -9.10 1.67
CA LYS A 638 10.03 -9.13 3.09
C LYS A 638 9.01 -9.95 3.86
N VAL A 639 7.79 -9.97 3.34
CA VAL A 639 6.73 -10.91 3.68
C VAL A 639 6.40 -11.73 2.44
N ASP A 640 5.77 -12.90 2.63
CA ASP A 640 5.31 -13.73 1.51
C ASP A 640 3.99 -13.21 0.88
N ALA A 641 3.47 -13.89 -0.13
CA ALA A 641 2.29 -13.46 -0.89
C ALA A 641 0.98 -13.44 -0.05
N VAL A 642 0.99 -14.00 1.16
CA VAL A 642 -0.12 -13.94 2.14
C VAL A 642 0.25 -13.11 3.38
N ARG A 643 1.28 -12.27 3.25
CA ARG A 643 1.79 -11.33 4.27
C ARG A 643 2.25 -12.03 5.56
N LEU A 644 2.81 -13.23 5.46
CA LEU A 644 3.57 -13.84 6.56
C LEU A 644 5.02 -13.37 6.52
N PRO A 645 5.57 -12.85 7.65
CA PRO A 645 6.90 -12.24 7.65
C PRO A 645 8.02 -13.27 7.51
N LYS A 646 9.03 -12.93 6.69
CA LYS A 646 10.31 -13.64 6.61
C LYS A 646 11.29 -13.10 7.65
N GLN A 647 12.45 -13.73 7.82
CA GLN A 647 13.47 -13.23 8.74
C GLN A 647 13.99 -11.82 8.37
N ILE A 648 14.05 -11.49 7.08
CA ILE A 648 14.46 -10.17 6.60
C ILE A 648 13.48 -9.05 7.00
N TYR A 649 12.19 -9.34 7.21
CA TYR A 649 11.22 -8.36 7.73
C TYR A 649 11.63 -7.90 9.14
N TYR A 650 11.97 -8.84 10.02
CA TYR A 650 12.43 -8.52 11.37
C TYR A 650 13.80 -7.83 11.35
N ALA A 651 14.68 -8.18 10.40
CA ALA A 651 15.92 -7.43 10.20
C ALA A 651 15.64 -5.95 9.84
N HIS A 652 14.70 -5.69 8.93
CA HIS A 652 14.28 -4.34 8.57
C HIS A 652 13.66 -3.59 9.76
N ARG A 653 12.86 -4.26 10.60
CA ARG A 653 12.33 -3.69 11.84
C ARG A 653 13.46 -3.19 12.73
N VAL A 654 14.49 -4.00 12.95
CA VAL A 654 15.64 -3.59 13.78
C VAL A 654 16.44 -2.48 13.11
N MET A 655 16.84 -2.64 11.84
CA MET A 655 17.72 -1.69 11.15
C MET A 655 17.10 -0.30 10.98
N GLN A 656 15.79 -0.24 10.75
CA GLN A 656 15.07 1.01 10.51
C GLN A 656 14.49 1.64 11.79
N SER A 657 14.62 0.99 12.96
CA SER A 657 14.16 1.58 14.21
C SER A 657 15.09 2.72 14.65
N GLU A 658 14.50 3.82 15.14
CA GLU A 658 15.21 4.93 15.79
C GLU A 658 15.46 4.66 17.28
N THR A 659 14.96 3.53 17.79
CA THR A 659 15.11 3.10 19.20
C THR A 659 15.80 1.74 19.28
N PRO A 660 16.49 1.41 20.39
CA PRO A 660 17.16 0.13 20.52
C PRO A 660 16.19 -1.05 20.37
N ASP A 661 16.55 -1.97 19.48
CA ASP A 661 15.83 -3.21 19.19
C ASP A 661 16.85 -4.31 18.82
N LEU A 662 16.42 -5.56 18.95
CA LEU A 662 17.20 -6.70 18.46
C LEU A 662 16.30 -7.83 17.96
N HIS A 663 16.87 -8.65 17.08
CA HIS A 663 16.23 -9.87 16.59
C HIS A 663 17.28 -10.98 16.36
N VAL A 664 17.07 -12.13 16.99
CA VAL A 664 17.83 -13.36 16.79
C VAL A 664 17.26 -14.06 15.56
N LEU A 665 18.08 -14.23 14.52
CA LEU A 665 17.66 -14.90 13.29
C LEU A 665 17.40 -16.39 13.54
N GLY A 666 16.30 -16.90 12.96
CA GLY A 666 15.97 -18.32 12.97
C GLY A 666 15.04 -18.74 14.12
N HIS A 667 15.27 -19.94 14.63
CA HIS A 667 14.55 -20.55 15.74
C HIS A 667 15.50 -21.33 16.67
N TRP A 668 14.99 -21.89 17.77
CA TRP A 668 15.78 -22.69 18.74
C TRP A 668 15.28 -24.12 18.93
N SER A 669 14.91 -24.79 17.83
CA SER A 669 14.33 -26.15 17.85
C SER A 669 14.99 -27.02 16.77
N TYR A 670 16.22 -27.46 17.03
CA TYR A 670 17.01 -28.29 16.11
C TYR A 670 17.03 -29.75 16.58
N PRO A 671 17.36 -30.71 15.70
CA PRO A 671 17.70 -32.05 16.19
C PRO A 671 19.01 -32.02 16.99
N LEU A 672 19.21 -32.96 17.91
CA LEU A 672 20.50 -33.10 18.61
C LEU A 672 21.63 -33.53 17.67
N MET A 673 21.31 -34.38 16.69
CA MET A 673 22.21 -34.87 15.65
C MET A 673 21.65 -34.52 14.27
N GLN A 674 22.52 -34.00 13.41
CA GLN A 674 22.22 -33.73 12.01
C GLN A 674 22.17 -35.03 11.19
N PRO A 675 21.61 -35.03 9.96
CA PRO A 675 21.53 -36.22 9.12
C PRO A 675 22.88 -36.89 8.82
N ASP A 676 23.99 -36.15 8.90
CA ASP A 676 25.36 -36.66 8.73
C ASP A 676 25.94 -37.32 10.00
N GLY A 677 25.13 -37.42 11.07
CA GLY A 677 25.51 -38.03 12.35
C GLY A 677 26.29 -37.11 13.29
N LYS A 678 26.55 -35.85 12.93
CA LYS A 678 27.25 -34.90 13.80
C LYS A 678 26.30 -34.14 14.72
N PRO A 679 26.77 -33.68 15.90
CA PRO A 679 25.99 -32.78 16.74
C PRO A 679 25.64 -31.47 16.00
N THR A 680 24.45 -30.93 16.26
CA THR A 680 24.09 -29.61 15.72
C THR A 680 24.92 -28.52 16.35
N VAL A 681 25.75 -27.87 15.54
CA VAL A 681 26.55 -26.71 15.90
C VAL A 681 26.41 -25.68 14.79
N LYS A 682 25.98 -24.46 15.12
CA LYS A 682 25.83 -23.38 14.13
C LYS A 682 26.30 -22.03 14.67
N THR A 683 26.45 -21.07 13.77
CA THR A 683 26.59 -19.66 14.13
C THR A 683 25.22 -19.08 14.42
N ILE A 684 25.11 -18.29 15.49
CA ILE A 684 23.90 -17.52 15.80
C ILE A 684 24.12 -16.08 15.41
N TYR A 685 23.18 -15.52 14.68
CA TYR A 685 23.18 -14.14 14.24
C TYR A 685 22.11 -13.36 15.00
N VAL A 686 22.52 -12.24 15.58
CA VAL A 686 21.61 -11.28 16.20
C VAL A 686 21.73 -9.97 15.44
N ILE A 687 20.64 -9.51 14.86
CA ILE A 687 20.54 -8.18 14.29
C ILE A 687 20.21 -7.23 15.44
N ALA A 688 21.01 -6.19 15.67
CA ALA A 688 20.74 -5.20 16.71
C ALA A 688 21.16 -3.80 16.27
N ASN A 689 20.42 -2.78 16.71
CA ASN A 689 20.74 -1.37 16.50
C ASN A 689 20.93 -0.65 17.84
N HIS A 690 21.61 0.50 17.85
CA HIS A 690 21.72 1.39 19.03
C HIS A 690 22.17 0.68 20.33
N VAL A 691 23.05 -0.33 20.22
CA VAL A 691 23.66 -1.06 21.34
C VAL A 691 25.19 -0.97 21.26
N ASP A 692 25.83 -0.98 22.43
CA ASP A 692 27.30 -1.04 22.54
C ASP A 692 27.81 -2.48 22.38
N GLN A 693 26.99 -3.46 22.78
CA GLN A 693 27.31 -4.88 22.73
C GLN A 693 26.06 -5.76 22.82
N VAL A 694 26.18 -6.98 22.32
CA VAL A 694 25.21 -8.06 22.49
C VAL A 694 25.86 -9.20 23.26
N GLU A 695 25.18 -9.70 24.30
CA GLU A 695 25.53 -10.95 25.00
C GLU A 695 24.55 -12.04 24.60
N LEU A 696 25.05 -13.26 24.36
CA LEU A 696 24.24 -14.44 24.08
C LEU A 696 24.32 -15.42 25.25
N LEU A 697 23.17 -15.89 25.74
CA LEU A 697 23.07 -16.85 26.83
C LEU A 697 22.32 -18.09 26.37
N LEU A 698 22.83 -19.27 26.73
CA LEU A 698 22.16 -20.55 26.56
C LEU A 698 21.89 -21.15 27.93
N ASN A 699 20.62 -21.38 28.26
CA ASN A 699 20.18 -21.91 29.55
C ASN A 699 20.75 -21.13 30.74
N GLY A 700 20.81 -19.80 30.61
CA GLY A 700 21.33 -18.89 31.64
C GLY A 700 22.86 -18.78 31.69
N LYS A 701 23.60 -19.56 30.90
CA LYS A 701 25.06 -19.48 30.79
C LYS A 701 25.46 -18.60 29.62
N SER A 702 26.31 -17.61 29.85
CA SER A 702 26.89 -16.78 28.79
C SER A 702 27.72 -17.61 27.81
N LEU A 703 27.50 -17.38 26.53
CA LEU A 703 28.27 -17.90 25.40
C LEU A 703 29.27 -16.87 24.85
N GLY A 704 29.31 -15.67 25.45
CA GLY A 704 30.20 -14.59 25.05
C GLY A 704 29.46 -13.29 24.75
N VAL A 705 30.25 -12.25 24.49
CA VAL A 705 29.79 -10.89 24.19
C VAL A 705 30.42 -10.46 22.88
N SER A 706 29.60 -9.97 21.94
CA SER A 706 30.06 -9.32 20.71
C SER A 706 29.88 -7.80 20.81
N LYS A 707 30.95 -7.05 20.51
CA LYS A 707 30.99 -5.58 20.58
C LYS A 707 31.15 -4.89 19.23
N THR A 708 31.38 -5.67 18.17
CA THR A 708 31.67 -5.14 16.85
C THR A 708 30.75 -5.82 15.86
N PRO A 709 29.70 -5.13 15.39
CA PRO A 709 28.82 -5.69 14.39
C PRO A 709 29.48 -5.72 13.02
N GLU A 710 29.18 -6.75 12.23
CA GLU A 710 29.41 -6.76 10.78
C GLU A 710 28.29 -5.95 10.11
N SER A 711 28.64 -5.10 9.12
CA SER A 711 27.69 -4.23 8.40
C SER A 711 26.77 -3.44 9.33
N GLY A 712 27.35 -2.89 10.41
CA GLY A 712 26.66 -2.03 11.38
C GLY A 712 25.65 -2.71 12.32
N TYR A 713 25.10 -3.87 11.94
CA TYR A 713 23.96 -4.47 12.66
C TYR A 713 24.12 -5.95 13.05
N ILE A 714 25.05 -6.71 12.43
CA ILE A 714 25.11 -8.17 12.59
C ILE A 714 26.08 -8.56 13.71
N TYR A 715 25.56 -9.10 14.81
CA TYR A 715 26.35 -9.66 15.91
C TYR A 715 26.35 -11.20 15.82
N SER A 716 27.52 -11.79 15.56
CA SER A 716 27.68 -13.22 15.29
C SER A 716 28.30 -13.97 16.47
N PHE A 717 27.78 -15.16 16.77
CA PHE A 717 28.31 -16.08 17.78
C PHE A 717 28.55 -17.44 17.14
N ALA A 718 29.81 -17.75 16.83
CA ALA A 718 30.20 -18.97 16.14
C ALA A 718 30.21 -20.19 17.07
N ASN A 719 30.12 -21.39 16.47
CA ASN A 719 30.28 -22.67 17.16
C ASN A 719 29.33 -22.90 18.34
N VAL A 720 28.10 -22.41 18.26
CA VAL A 720 27.10 -22.63 19.30
C VAL A 720 26.51 -24.03 19.14
N ALA A 721 26.83 -24.93 20.06
CA ALA A 721 26.24 -26.26 20.13
C ALA A 721 24.79 -26.17 20.61
N PHE A 722 23.88 -26.80 19.87
CA PHE A 722 22.48 -26.84 20.26
C PHE A 722 22.29 -27.64 21.56
N ALA A 723 21.60 -27.02 22.52
CA ALA A 723 21.05 -27.69 23.68
C ALA A 723 19.59 -27.24 23.85
N PRO A 724 18.65 -28.19 24.07
CA PRO A 724 17.27 -27.83 24.35
C PRO A 724 17.15 -26.87 25.54
N GLY A 725 16.20 -25.95 25.46
CA GLY A 725 15.92 -24.97 26.51
C GLY A 725 15.78 -23.57 25.92
N THR A 726 16.53 -22.61 26.45
CA THR A 726 16.33 -21.18 26.18
C THR A 726 17.62 -20.54 25.66
N LEU A 727 17.52 -19.92 24.49
CA LEU A 727 18.55 -19.04 23.93
C LEU A 727 18.10 -17.58 24.11
N LYS A 728 18.89 -16.76 24.81
CA LYS A 728 18.58 -15.36 25.09
C LYS A 728 19.67 -14.44 24.56
N ALA A 729 19.30 -13.44 23.78
CA ALA A 729 20.17 -12.35 23.37
C ALA A 729 19.86 -11.09 24.20
N ILE A 730 20.90 -10.37 24.64
CA ILE A 730 20.79 -9.18 25.48
C ILE A 730 21.62 -8.06 24.85
N GLY A 731 20.93 -7.03 24.36
CA GLY A 731 21.54 -5.79 23.88
C GLY A 731 21.73 -4.78 25.01
N THR A 732 22.96 -4.31 25.20
CA THR A 732 23.30 -3.34 26.24
C THR A 732 23.80 -2.04 25.62
N SER A 733 23.33 -0.90 26.13
CA SER A 733 23.86 0.44 25.82
C SER A 733 24.12 1.20 27.12
N HIS A 734 25.28 1.84 27.24
CA HIS A 734 25.75 2.57 28.41
C HIS A 734 25.61 1.76 29.71
N GLY A 735 25.94 0.47 29.66
CA GLY A 735 25.87 -0.46 30.79
C GLY A 735 24.45 -0.87 31.22
N LYS A 736 23.41 -0.57 30.44
CA LYS A 736 22.01 -0.97 30.71
C LYS A 736 21.47 -1.87 29.61
N ILE A 737 20.69 -2.87 30.00
CA ILE A 737 19.90 -3.67 29.05
C ILE A 737 18.86 -2.74 28.41
N VAL A 738 18.89 -2.64 27.09
CA VAL A 738 17.97 -1.80 26.30
C VAL A 738 17.10 -2.62 25.36
N ALA A 739 17.52 -3.84 25.00
CA ALA A 739 16.75 -4.79 24.21
C ALA A 739 17.08 -6.23 24.62
N GLU A 740 16.10 -7.12 24.59
CA GLU A 740 16.31 -8.55 24.81
C GLU A 740 15.30 -9.39 24.02
N GLN A 741 15.72 -10.58 23.60
CA GLN A 741 14.83 -11.56 22.98
C GLN A 741 15.22 -12.96 23.44
N THR A 742 14.22 -13.80 23.61
CA THR A 742 14.36 -15.18 24.04
C THR A 742 13.69 -16.12 23.04
N LEU A 743 14.43 -17.11 22.56
CA LEU A 743 13.92 -18.25 21.80
C LEU A 743 13.91 -19.48 22.69
N THR A 744 12.85 -20.29 22.62
CA THR A 744 12.71 -21.51 23.41
C THR A 744 12.56 -22.72 22.49
N THR A 745 13.14 -23.85 22.89
CA THR A 745 12.94 -25.13 22.22
C THR A 745 11.49 -25.59 22.36
N VAL A 746 10.87 -25.82 21.20
CA VAL A 746 9.46 -26.22 21.07
C VAL A 746 9.34 -27.74 21.08
N GLY A 747 8.28 -28.24 21.70
CA GLY A 747 7.99 -29.68 21.77
C GLY A 747 7.49 -30.26 20.45
N ALA A 748 7.12 -31.54 20.48
CA ALA A 748 6.51 -32.20 19.33
C ALA A 748 5.14 -31.58 18.99
N ALA A 749 4.80 -31.56 17.69
CA ALA A 749 3.50 -31.13 17.20
C ALA A 749 2.37 -31.92 17.88
N ALA A 750 1.38 -31.20 18.41
CA ALA A 750 0.28 -31.79 19.17
C ALA A 750 -1.11 -31.35 18.69
N LYS A 751 -1.26 -30.10 18.27
CA LYS A 751 -2.56 -29.52 17.90
C LYS A 751 -2.43 -28.47 16.80
N ILE A 752 -3.54 -28.24 16.10
CA ILE A 752 -3.70 -27.12 15.17
C ILE A 752 -4.28 -25.92 15.96
N ARG A 753 -3.83 -24.71 15.64
CA ARG A 753 -4.43 -23.45 16.10
C ARG A 753 -4.92 -22.68 14.88
N LEU A 754 -6.15 -22.17 14.96
CA LEU A 754 -6.74 -21.26 13.97
C LEU A 754 -6.92 -19.89 14.60
N THR A 755 -6.34 -18.86 14.01
CA THR A 755 -6.47 -17.47 14.46
C THR A 755 -7.16 -16.64 13.38
N PRO A 756 -8.45 -16.29 13.54
CA PRO A 756 -9.17 -15.48 12.57
C PRO A 756 -8.72 -14.01 12.62
N ILE A 757 -8.63 -13.38 11.45
CA ILE A 757 -8.32 -11.96 11.27
C ILE A 757 -9.38 -11.40 10.31
N VAL A 758 -10.07 -10.34 10.74
CA VAL A 758 -11.17 -9.70 10.01
C VAL A 758 -10.99 -8.18 10.07
N GLY A 759 -11.72 -7.46 9.20
CA GLY A 759 -11.81 -6.01 9.28
C GLY A 759 -12.40 -5.51 10.61
N PRO A 760 -12.25 -4.22 10.93
CA PRO A 760 -12.55 -3.67 12.26
C PRO A 760 -14.04 -3.67 12.62
N LYS A 761 -14.94 -3.75 11.64
CA LYS A 761 -16.38 -3.91 11.86
C LYS A 761 -16.78 -5.39 11.93
N GLY A 762 -15.83 -6.32 11.93
CA GLY A 762 -16.04 -7.75 11.73
C GLY A 762 -16.28 -8.07 10.24
N LEU A 763 -16.38 -9.37 9.91
CA LEU A 763 -16.65 -9.82 8.55
C LEU A 763 -18.01 -9.29 8.06
N GLN A 764 -18.04 -8.63 6.91
CA GLN A 764 -19.24 -8.09 6.27
C GLN A 764 -19.73 -9.05 5.18
N ALA A 765 -21.05 -9.24 5.06
CA ALA A 765 -21.68 -10.03 4.01
C ALA A 765 -21.96 -9.18 2.76
N ASP A 766 -20.91 -8.61 2.17
CA ASP A 766 -20.99 -7.79 0.95
C ASP A 766 -20.55 -8.54 -0.31
N GLY A 767 -20.12 -9.80 -0.19
CA GLY A 767 -19.64 -10.61 -1.32
C GLY A 767 -18.17 -10.41 -1.68
N ALA A 768 -17.46 -9.48 -1.03
CA ALA A 768 -16.06 -9.14 -1.31
C ALA A 768 -15.17 -9.21 -0.05
N ASP A 769 -15.71 -8.94 1.15
CA ASP A 769 -14.96 -8.95 2.40
C ASP A 769 -14.36 -10.32 2.72
N VAL A 770 -13.24 -10.31 3.43
CA VAL A 770 -12.39 -11.48 3.63
C VAL A 770 -12.22 -11.79 5.11
N LEU A 771 -12.32 -13.08 5.44
CA LEU A 771 -11.82 -13.66 6.68
C LEU A 771 -10.47 -14.31 6.37
N LEU A 772 -9.40 -13.78 6.96
CA LEU A 772 -8.10 -14.44 6.98
C LEU A 772 -8.02 -15.37 8.19
N ILE A 773 -7.33 -16.49 8.06
CA ILE A 773 -7.11 -17.44 9.15
C ILE A 773 -5.65 -17.87 9.13
N ASP A 774 -4.91 -17.54 10.18
CA ASP A 774 -3.60 -18.15 10.42
C ASP A 774 -3.80 -19.58 10.91
N VAL A 775 -3.18 -20.52 10.22
CA VAL A 775 -3.22 -21.95 10.47
C VAL A 775 -1.85 -22.37 10.99
N GLU A 776 -1.77 -22.63 12.29
CA GLU A 776 -0.52 -23.00 12.94
C GLU A 776 -0.55 -24.42 13.46
N VAL A 777 0.58 -25.11 13.36
CA VAL A 777 0.83 -26.34 14.11
C VAL A 777 1.65 -26.00 15.34
N VAL A 778 1.11 -26.33 16.50
CA VAL A 778 1.69 -25.98 17.79
C VAL A 778 1.91 -27.22 18.65
N ASP A 779 2.85 -27.12 19.58
CA ASP A 779 3.10 -28.17 20.56
C ASP A 779 2.01 -28.22 21.65
N ALA A 780 2.18 -29.10 22.65
CA ALA A 780 1.24 -29.24 23.75
C ALA A 780 1.10 -27.94 24.58
N LYS A 781 2.14 -27.10 24.63
CA LYS A 781 2.15 -25.81 25.34
C LYS A 781 1.54 -24.68 24.52
N GLY A 782 1.35 -24.88 23.22
CA GLY A 782 0.81 -23.89 22.30
C GLY A 782 1.87 -23.05 21.59
N GLU A 783 3.14 -23.45 21.65
CA GLU A 783 4.22 -22.81 20.90
C GLU A 783 4.24 -23.35 19.47
N ARG A 784 4.38 -22.45 18.47
CA ARG A 784 4.46 -22.85 17.05
C ARG A 784 5.65 -23.76 16.83
N VAL A 785 5.45 -24.91 16.21
CA VAL A 785 6.52 -25.85 15.85
C VAL A 785 7.23 -25.33 14.59
N PRO A 786 8.40 -24.70 14.71
CA PRO A 786 9.00 -23.96 13.58
C PRO A 786 9.49 -24.88 12.46
N THR A 787 9.55 -26.18 12.69
CA THR A 787 10.02 -27.19 11.74
C THR A 787 8.89 -27.98 11.07
N ASP A 788 7.62 -27.66 11.38
CA ASP A 788 6.50 -28.33 10.77
C ASP A 788 6.26 -27.82 9.34
N ASP A 789 6.34 -28.72 8.36
CA ASP A 789 6.01 -28.47 6.95
C ASP A 789 5.22 -29.67 6.41
N ALA A 790 3.91 -29.65 6.63
CA ALA A 790 3.05 -30.75 6.23
C ALA A 790 1.60 -30.34 6.00
N ARG A 791 0.90 -31.12 5.18
CA ARG A 791 -0.49 -30.91 4.77
C ARG A 791 -1.44 -30.82 5.96
N VAL A 792 -2.28 -29.79 5.97
CA VAL A 792 -3.48 -29.64 6.79
C VAL A 792 -4.69 -29.63 5.86
N ASP A 793 -5.72 -30.39 6.21
CA ASP A 793 -6.97 -30.48 5.46
C ASP A 793 -8.05 -29.58 6.08
N PHE A 794 -8.86 -28.94 5.24
CA PHE A 794 -9.88 -27.98 5.64
C PHE A 794 -11.28 -28.40 5.21
N THR A 795 -12.27 -28.02 6.02
CA THR A 795 -13.67 -27.90 5.57
C THR A 795 -14.16 -26.50 5.85
N CYS A 796 -14.89 -25.90 4.91
CA CYS A 796 -15.50 -24.58 5.05
C CYS A 796 -17.00 -24.69 4.73
N THR A 797 -17.85 -24.28 5.67
CA THR A 797 -19.31 -24.31 5.52
C THR A 797 -19.91 -22.96 5.91
N GLY A 798 -21.03 -22.58 5.30
CA GLY A 798 -21.69 -21.29 5.52
C GLY A 798 -21.78 -20.47 4.23
N PRO A 799 -22.37 -19.25 4.28
CA PRO A 799 -22.57 -18.41 3.10
C PRO A 799 -21.26 -17.68 2.70
N ALA A 800 -20.29 -18.43 2.19
CA ALA A 800 -18.98 -17.93 1.82
C ALA A 800 -18.30 -18.80 0.75
N THR A 801 -17.26 -18.26 0.15
CA THR A 801 -16.40 -18.93 -0.84
C THR A 801 -15.01 -19.12 -0.25
N TRP A 802 -14.57 -20.37 -0.14
CA TRP A 802 -13.18 -20.68 0.20
C TRP A 802 -12.23 -20.17 -0.88
N ARG A 803 -11.14 -19.49 -0.48
CA ARG A 803 -10.11 -18.98 -1.39
C ARG A 803 -8.74 -19.63 -1.16
N GLY A 804 -8.56 -20.33 -0.04
CA GLY A 804 -7.33 -21.03 0.28
C GLY A 804 -6.18 -20.08 0.59
N GLY A 805 -4.97 -20.57 0.41
CA GLY A 805 -3.72 -19.80 0.50
C GLY A 805 -2.77 -20.31 -0.58
N TYR A 806 -1.48 -20.33 -0.32
CA TYR A 806 -0.52 -20.95 -1.25
C TYR A 806 0.65 -21.61 -0.52
N ASN A 807 1.38 -22.45 -1.26
CA ASN A 807 2.70 -22.91 -0.90
C ASN A 807 3.66 -22.48 -2.00
N SER A 808 4.62 -21.61 -1.68
CA SER A 808 5.49 -20.98 -2.68
C SER A 808 6.23 -22.00 -3.54
N GLY A 809 6.63 -23.12 -2.94
CA GLY A 809 7.37 -24.19 -3.62
C GLY A 809 6.53 -25.24 -4.33
N LYS A 810 5.21 -25.01 -4.48
CA LYS A 810 4.29 -26.00 -5.01
C LYS A 810 3.33 -25.40 -6.03
N VAL A 811 3.42 -25.94 -7.24
CA VAL A 811 2.40 -25.75 -8.27
C VAL A 811 1.03 -26.23 -7.79
N ASP A 812 -0.02 -25.61 -8.35
CA ASP A 812 -1.41 -25.94 -8.06
C ASP A 812 -1.77 -26.00 -6.56
N SER A 813 -1.12 -25.17 -5.74
CA SER A 813 -1.38 -25.14 -4.29
C SER A 813 -2.58 -24.28 -3.90
N THR A 814 -2.93 -23.26 -4.70
CA THR A 814 -4.05 -22.36 -4.45
C THR A 814 -5.42 -23.03 -4.56
N ASN A 815 -6.44 -22.45 -3.93
CA ASN A 815 -7.86 -22.88 -3.95
C ASN A 815 -8.18 -24.27 -3.34
N ASN A 816 -7.20 -25.13 -3.13
CA ASN A 816 -7.40 -26.45 -2.51
C ASN A 816 -7.98 -26.34 -1.10
N LEU A 817 -8.82 -27.31 -0.72
CA LEU A 817 -9.24 -27.52 0.68
C LEU A 817 -8.16 -28.23 1.51
N TYR A 818 -6.89 -28.05 1.15
CA TYR A 818 -5.74 -28.46 1.92
C TYR A 818 -4.57 -27.54 1.60
N LEU A 819 -3.66 -27.37 2.55
CA LEU A 819 -2.44 -26.58 2.36
C LEU A 819 -1.35 -27.10 3.29
N ASN A 820 -0.09 -27.03 2.89
CA ASN A 820 0.99 -27.31 3.82
C ASN A 820 1.21 -26.11 4.75
N THR A 821 1.44 -26.39 6.03
CA THR A 821 2.22 -25.45 6.86
C THR A 821 3.61 -25.28 6.25
N GLU A 822 4.20 -24.10 6.41
CA GLU A 822 5.61 -23.85 6.13
C GLU A 822 6.18 -23.16 7.36
N LEU A 823 7.20 -23.75 7.97
CA LEU A 823 7.73 -23.26 9.25
C LEU A 823 6.69 -23.22 10.39
N GLY A 824 5.76 -24.17 10.37
CA GLY A 824 4.69 -24.33 11.36
C GLY A 824 3.48 -23.43 11.18
N ILE A 825 3.44 -22.63 10.11
CA ILE A 825 2.33 -21.72 9.84
C ILE A 825 2.00 -21.66 8.34
N ASN A 826 0.74 -21.43 8.01
CA ASN A 826 0.34 -20.84 6.74
C ASN A 826 -0.92 -19.97 6.97
N ARG A 827 -1.36 -19.23 5.97
CA ARG A 827 -2.57 -18.40 6.02
C ARG A 827 -3.52 -18.77 4.90
N VAL A 828 -4.81 -18.83 5.22
CA VAL A 828 -5.89 -19.05 4.25
C VAL A 828 -6.90 -17.91 4.30
N ALA A 829 -7.60 -17.69 3.20
CA ALA A 829 -8.65 -16.69 3.04
C ALA A 829 -10.01 -17.35 2.73
N VAL A 830 -11.06 -16.73 3.25
CA VAL A 830 -12.46 -17.04 2.96
C VAL A 830 -13.18 -15.75 2.61
N ARG A 831 -13.74 -15.66 1.40
CA ARG A 831 -14.52 -14.49 0.95
C ARG A 831 -15.98 -14.65 1.37
N SER A 832 -16.58 -13.63 1.96
CA SER A 832 -18.01 -13.67 2.34
C SER A 832 -18.91 -13.73 1.10
N GLY A 833 -20.12 -14.28 1.26
CA GLY A 833 -21.22 -14.05 0.30
C GLY A 833 -22.00 -12.79 0.65
N ILE A 834 -23.04 -12.49 -0.15
CA ILE A 834 -23.97 -11.37 0.12
C ILE A 834 -25.07 -11.72 1.14
N THR A 835 -25.11 -12.97 1.61
CA THR A 835 -26.06 -13.42 2.63
C THR A 835 -25.33 -13.52 3.98
N PRO A 836 -25.78 -12.81 5.03
CA PRO A 836 -25.18 -12.93 6.35
C PRO A 836 -25.40 -14.31 6.95
N GLY A 837 -24.43 -14.80 7.71
CA GLY A 837 -24.56 -16.07 8.40
C GLY A 837 -23.27 -16.56 9.04
N VAL A 838 -23.36 -17.68 9.73
CA VAL A 838 -22.19 -18.31 10.39
C VAL A 838 -21.37 -19.05 9.34
N ILE A 839 -20.09 -18.72 9.27
CA ILE A 839 -19.08 -19.40 8.47
C ILE A 839 -18.20 -20.19 9.42
N THR A 840 -18.10 -21.50 9.21
CA THR A 840 -17.32 -22.41 10.04
C THR A 840 -16.20 -23.02 9.22
N VAL A 841 -14.97 -22.88 9.70
CA VAL A 841 -13.78 -23.49 9.13
C VAL A 841 -13.18 -24.46 10.14
N THR A 842 -13.03 -25.71 9.73
CA THR A 842 -12.37 -26.76 10.51
C THR A 842 -11.07 -27.15 9.80
N ALA A 843 -9.98 -27.24 10.56
CA ALA A 843 -8.68 -27.70 10.10
C ALA A 843 -8.28 -28.98 10.83
N SER A 844 -7.82 -29.98 10.07
CA SER A 844 -7.52 -31.31 10.58
C SER A 844 -6.27 -31.90 9.95
N ARG A 845 -5.56 -32.75 10.72
CA ARG A 845 -4.43 -33.55 10.26
C ARG A 845 -4.29 -34.78 11.16
N LYS A 846 -4.12 -35.96 10.57
CA LYS A 846 -3.95 -37.21 11.34
C LYS A 846 -2.82 -37.07 12.36
N GLY A 847 -3.10 -37.42 13.62
CA GLY A 847 -2.12 -37.35 14.72
C GLY A 847 -2.08 -36.01 15.46
N LEU A 848 -2.81 -34.98 15.00
CA LEU A 848 -2.99 -33.72 15.73
C LEU A 848 -4.42 -33.56 16.22
N GLN A 849 -4.60 -32.85 17.34
CA GLN A 849 -5.89 -32.31 17.70
C GLN A 849 -6.33 -31.25 16.66
N SER A 850 -7.50 -31.46 16.07
CA SER A 850 -8.10 -30.54 15.08
C SER A 850 -8.59 -29.25 15.74
N ALA A 851 -8.76 -28.20 14.93
CA ALA A 851 -9.29 -26.91 15.38
C ALA A 851 -10.47 -26.48 14.50
N THR A 852 -11.38 -25.70 15.07
CA THR A 852 -12.52 -25.12 14.36
C THR A 852 -12.70 -23.69 14.81
N VAL A 853 -12.97 -22.80 13.86
CA VAL A 853 -13.35 -21.41 14.10
C VAL A 853 -14.69 -21.13 13.41
N SER A 854 -15.54 -20.36 14.07
CA SER A 854 -16.81 -19.89 13.51
C SER A 854 -16.85 -18.37 13.58
N VAL A 855 -17.11 -17.73 12.44
CA VAL A 855 -17.21 -16.27 12.30
C VAL A 855 -18.53 -15.96 11.62
N THR A 856 -19.31 -15.03 12.18
CA THR A 856 -20.56 -14.59 11.58
C THR A 856 -20.30 -13.41 10.65
N SER A 857 -20.63 -13.55 9.36
CA SER A 857 -20.70 -12.41 8.44
C SER A 857 -21.93 -11.57 8.75
N LYS A 858 -21.74 -10.25 8.88
CA LYS A 858 -22.77 -9.28 9.27
C LYS A 858 -23.51 -8.75 8.06
N GLU A 859 -24.78 -8.45 8.25
CA GLU A 859 -25.60 -7.81 7.22
C GLU A 859 -25.01 -6.47 6.78
N VAL A 860 -25.04 -6.22 5.47
CA VAL A 860 -24.65 -4.95 4.85
C VAL A 860 -25.87 -4.35 4.20
N ALA A 861 -26.12 -3.06 4.46
CA ALA A 861 -27.26 -2.36 3.90
C ALA A 861 -27.11 -2.21 2.38
N PHE A 862 -27.78 -3.08 1.63
CA PHE A 862 -27.82 -3.07 0.17
C PHE A 862 -29.24 -3.40 -0.28
N SER A 863 -29.76 -2.64 -1.24
CA SER A 863 -31.11 -2.85 -1.76
C SER A 863 -31.18 -2.41 -3.22
N LYS A 864 -31.83 -3.24 -4.04
CA LYS A 864 -32.06 -2.98 -5.47
C LYS A 864 -30.80 -2.53 -6.24
N GLY A 865 -29.67 -3.18 -6.01
CA GLY A 865 -28.43 -2.85 -6.72
C GLY A 865 -27.60 -1.72 -6.10
N LEU A 866 -28.04 -1.08 -5.01
CA LEU A 866 -27.41 0.11 -4.42
C LEU A 866 -27.07 -0.09 -2.94
N SER A 867 -25.94 0.47 -2.50
CA SER A 867 -25.51 0.45 -1.10
C SER A 867 -24.92 1.79 -0.67
N THR A 868 -25.18 2.20 0.57
CA THR A 868 -24.49 3.33 1.23
C THR A 868 -23.35 2.85 2.13
N ALA A 869 -23.21 1.52 2.31
CA ALA A 869 -22.17 0.95 3.14
C ALA A 869 -20.82 1.04 2.41
N MET A 870 -19.90 1.82 2.97
CA MET A 870 -18.54 1.95 2.45
C MET A 870 -17.65 0.79 2.90
N PRO A 871 -16.69 0.35 2.06
CA PRO A 871 -15.65 -0.59 2.45
C PRO A 871 -14.97 -0.20 3.76
N GLN A 872 -14.70 -1.18 4.61
CA GLN A 872 -14.13 -0.93 5.93
C GLN A 872 -12.61 -0.77 5.87
N ARG A 873 -12.08 0.15 6.69
CA ARG A 873 -10.66 0.53 6.80
C ARG A 873 -10.19 0.33 8.23
N LEU A 874 -8.95 -0.12 8.46
CA LEU A 874 -8.39 -0.23 9.82
C LEU A 874 -8.33 1.15 10.48
N PRO A 875 -8.57 1.27 11.79
CA PRO A 875 -8.33 2.54 12.50
C PRO A 875 -6.83 2.87 12.56
N ILE A 876 -6.51 4.16 12.71
CA ILE A 876 -5.14 4.70 12.87
C ILE A 876 -5.02 5.34 14.24
#